data_AF-A0A2P5Y4A0-F1
#
_entry.id   AF-A0A2P5Y4A0-F1
#
_cell.length_a   1.000
_cell.length_b   1.000
_cell.length_c   1.000
_cell.angle_alpha   90.00
_cell.angle_beta   90.00
_cell.angle_gamma   90.00
#
_symmetry.space_group_name_H-M   'P 1'
#
loop_
_entity.id
_entity.type
_entity.pdbx_description
1 polymer ?
#
loop_
_entity_poly.entity_id
_entity_poly.type
_entity_poly.pdbx_seq_one_letter_code
_entity_poly.pdbx_strand_id
1 'polypeptide(L)'
;MSIGDVSELESNLTLSDRLKQFKSSQFNPEAYLQSKCNNMTEKEIKHACTNLLELRKASAEEMRKSVYANYTAFIRPSISLLPSKLKLPSFDSLTTGAYELEEEKVSGVRSTKLNKTEKWFIKFEENLEVLLAEKRVDEAMAALDEGEQVAQEDKTKQSLSPDALLRLKNALTSLRQKLVDQLAETTCQPFTRGAELRSAVSSIKNLGDGPRAHTLLLNSHQQRLQRGLQVLRPSTNSYGGATTSSLSQLVFSTIAQAASDSLAVFGEEPAYSSELVTWAVKQTEAFALLLKRHVLASSAAAGDMPRPCALLESRGLALSPILMRHFRPCVELAFSATLKRIEHSTAALAAADDWELSYAPADARSISSTSSLSSASMSQAKLSSSSQKLNSMVKAFMEDVGPLEDLQLDGPALEGVLQIFNSYVNLLISALPNSMENEEHLDGSGSKILNMAESESQQLALLANASLLADELLPRAALKLLPLSQANRVDATPKGTSDRQSRVPEQREWKRKLQRSVERLRDSFCRQHALDLIFTVDGDIRLNAEIYLSMDGQTEEPEWFPSPIFQELFEKLTMMATIATDMFVGRERFATLLLMRQTETVILWLSDDQSFWEEIEQGPTPLGPLGLQQLYLDMEFVIIFASEGRYLSRNLQQVIKNIIERAIDAVAATGIDPYSVLPEDDWFAEVAQIAIKMLTGKGNFSSMDGDVLSPTAAASAAPIVSQGSNQGL
;
A
#
# COMPACT_ATOMS: atom_id res chain seq x y z
N MET A 1 -35.46 45.13 7.70
CA MET A 1 -35.88 43.77 8.09
C MET A 1 -35.42 42.85 6.97
N SER A 2 -34.31 42.15 7.19
CA SER A 2 -33.86 41.06 6.32
C SER A 2 -33.87 39.80 7.19
N ILE A 3 -34.55 38.76 6.72
CA ILE A 3 -34.71 37.48 7.42
C ILE A 3 -33.32 36.85 7.47
N GLY A 4 -32.71 36.88 8.66
CA GLY A 4 -31.45 36.21 8.94
C GLY A 4 -31.58 34.71 8.73
N ASP A 5 -30.57 34.13 8.11
CA ASP A 5 -30.50 32.74 7.70
C ASP A 5 -30.74 31.79 8.89
N VAL A 6 -31.79 30.96 8.80
CA VAL A 6 -32.23 30.07 9.88
C VAL A 6 -31.15 29.02 10.22
N SER A 7 -30.23 28.77 9.29
CA SER A 7 -29.10 27.84 9.50
C SER A 7 -28.02 28.38 10.46
N GLU A 8 -27.81 29.70 10.51
CA GLU A 8 -26.85 30.34 11.42
C GLU A 8 -27.37 30.39 12.88
N LEU A 9 -28.69 30.33 13.07
CA LEU A 9 -29.30 30.33 14.41
C LEU A 9 -29.29 28.93 15.06
N GLU A 10 -29.43 27.85 14.26
CA GLU A 10 -29.38 26.47 14.76
C GLU A 10 -27.96 26.03 15.17
N SER A 11 -26.91 26.59 14.55
CA SER A 11 -25.51 26.24 14.80
C SER A 11 -25.01 26.64 16.20
N ASN A 12 -25.65 27.63 16.85
CA ASN A 12 -25.26 28.17 18.17
C ASN A 12 -25.98 27.53 19.37
N LEU A 13 -26.90 26.59 19.15
CA LEU A 13 -27.67 25.93 20.23
C LEU A 13 -26.90 24.75 20.85
N THR A 14 -26.99 24.60 22.18
CA THR A 14 -26.42 23.44 22.87
C THR A 14 -27.14 22.15 22.45
N LEU A 15 -26.45 21.01 22.51
CA LEU A 15 -27.02 19.70 22.16
C LEU A 15 -28.31 19.38 22.94
N SER A 16 -28.42 19.84 24.19
CA SER A 16 -29.64 19.68 25.00
C SER A 16 -30.83 20.48 24.43
N ASP A 17 -30.57 21.69 23.94
CA ASP A 17 -31.60 22.56 23.35
C ASP A 17 -32.08 22.01 22.01
N ARG A 18 -31.16 21.50 21.17
CA ARG A 18 -31.50 20.84 19.89
C ARG A 18 -32.33 19.57 20.09
N LEU A 19 -32.10 18.83 21.19
CA LEU A 19 -32.87 17.62 21.52
C LEU A 19 -34.21 17.91 22.20
N LYS A 20 -34.46 19.13 22.67
CA LYS A 20 -35.64 19.49 23.47
C LYS A 20 -36.95 19.26 22.71
N GLN A 21 -36.95 19.50 21.41
CA GLN A 21 -38.12 19.29 20.54
C GLN A 21 -38.51 17.80 20.42
N PHE A 22 -37.53 16.89 20.48
CA PHE A 22 -37.73 15.44 20.40
C PHE A 22 -38.06 14.79 21.75
N LYS A 23 -37.91 15.52 22.87
CA LYS A 23 -38.19 15.01 24.24
C LYS A 23 -39.66 15.11 24.64
N SER A 24 -40.51 15.75 23.84
CA SER A 24 -41.94 15.87 24.13
C SER A 24 -42.64 14.50 24.03
N SER A 25 -43.46 14.16 25.02
CA SER A 25 -44.29 12.95 25.01
C SER A 25 -45.39 12.94 23.94
N GLN A 26 -45.63 14.08 23.29
CA GLN A 26 -46.60 14.27 22.22
C GLN A 26 -45.94 14.51 20.85
N PHE A 27 -44.64 14.21 20.71
CA PHE A 27 -43.92 14.41 19.45
C PHE A 27 -44.48 13.49 18.35
N ASN A 28 -44.95 14.09 17.25
CA ASN A 28 -45.41 13.37 16.06
C ASN A 28 -44.34 13.50 14.94
N PRO A 29 -43.67 12.40 14.55
CA PRO A 29 -42.64 12.40 13.52
C PRO A 29 -43.15 12.87 12.15
N GLU A 30 -44.38 12.53 11.81
CA GLU A 30 -44.96 12.79 10.49
C GLU A 30 -45.35 14.26 10.34
N ALA A 31 -45.90 14.86 11.40
CA ALA A 31 -46.16 16.29 11.46
C ALA A 31 -44.86 17.14 11.48
N TYR A 32 -43.81 16.63 12.13
CA TYR A 32 -42.49 17.28 12.14
C TYR A 32 -41.85 17.29 10.75
N LEU A 33 -41.89 16.16 10.04
CA LEU A 33 -41.37 16.05 8.68
C LEU A 33 -42.18 16.90 7.70
N GLN A 34 -43.52 16.90 7.77
CA GLN A 34 -44.35 17.75 6.91
C GLN A 34 -44.08 19.24 7.15
N SER A 35 -43.95 19.66 8.42
CA SER A 35 -43.62 21.05 8.75
C SER A 35 -42.24 21.48 8.27
N LYS A 36 -41.23 20.58 8.27
CA LYS A 36 -39.85 20.93 7.97
C LYS A 36 -39.49 20.72 6.50
N CYS A 37 -40.11 19.75 5.81
CA CYS A 37 -39.76 19.36 4.44
C CYS A 37 -40.65 19.99 3.35
N ASN A 38 -41.83 20.54 3.67
CA ASN A 38 -42.76 21.04 2.63
C ASN A 38 -42.22 22.22 1.79
N ASN A 39 -41.20 22.95 2.26
CA ASN A 39 -40.61 24.11 1.59
C ASN A 39 -39.08 23.99 1.35
N MET A 40 -38.50 22.79 1.42
CA MET A 40 -37.05 22.58 1.27
C MET A 40 -36.67 22.03 -0.11
N THR A 41 -35.55 22.50 -0.65
CA THR A 41 -34.89 21.96 -1.86
C THR A 41 -34.17 20.63 -1.57
N GLU A 42 -33.85 19.84 -2.60
CA GLU A 42 -33.18 18.54 -2.43
C GLU A 42 -31.84 18.63 -1.66
N LYS A 43 -31.10 19.72 -1.84
CA LYS A 43 -29.85 19.99 -1.12
C LYS A 43 -30.10 20.25 0.38
N GLU A 44 -31.14 21.02 0.71
CA GLU A 44 -31.52 21.31 2.10
C GLU A 44 -32.08 20.07 2.81
N ILE A 45 -32.80 19.20 2.09
CA ILE A 45 -33.26 17.91 2.61
C ILE A 45 -32.08 16.99 2.94
N LYS A 46 -31.09 16.88 2.04
CA LYS A 46 -29.85 16.11 2.30
C LYS A 46 -29.11 16.66 3.53
N HIS A 47 -28.98 17.97 3.65
CA HIS A 47 -28.36 18.59 4.82
C HIS A 47 -29.15 18.31 6.11
N ALA A 48 -30.48 18.44 6.10
CA ALA A 48 -31.34 18.11 7.24
C ALA A 48 -31.25 16.64 7.66
N CYS A 49 -31.18 15.70 6.69
CA CYS A 49 -30.95 14.27 6.98
C CYS A 49 -29.60 14.02 7.64
N THR A 50 -28.56 14.71 7.18
CA THR A 50 -27.21 14.60 7.75
C THR A 50 -27.18 15.12 9.19
N ASN A 51 -27.81 16.27 9.44
CA ASN A 51 -27.92 16.86 10.77
C ASN A 51 -28.72 15.95 11.74
N LEU A 52 -29.80 15.31 11.28
CA LEU A 52 -30.57 14.35 12.08
C LEU A 52 -29.75 13.09 12.42
N LEU A 53 -28.92 12.60 11.50
CA LEU A 53 -28.01 11.48 11.75
C LEU A 53 -26.93 11.84 12.78
N GLU A 54 -26.39 13.05 12.72
CA GLU A 54 -25.43 13.54 13.71
C GLU A 54 -26.07 13.71 15.09
N LEU A 55 -27.27 14.29 15.17
CA LEU A 55 -28.05 14.40 16.42
C LEU A 55 -28.39 13.04 17.03
N ARG A 56 -28.70 12.04 16.20
CA ARG A 56 -28.91 10.65 16.66
C ARG A 56 -27.63 10.06 17.25
N LYS A 57 -26.48 10.27 16.59
CA LYS A 57 -25.19 9.77 17.08
C LYS A 57 -24.80 10.42 18.41
N ALA A 58 -24.93 11.74 18.48
CA ALA A 58 -24.57 12.51 19.66
C ALA A 58 -25.52 12.26 20.85
N SER A 59 -26.82 12.06 20.60
CA SER A 59 -27.77 11.65 21.65
C SER A 59 -27.52 10.22 22.17
N ALA A 60 -27.09 9.29 21.31
CA ALA A 60 -26.71 7.94 21.73
C ALA A 60 -25.44 7.93 22.61
N GLU A 61 -24.48 8.80 22.33
CA GLU A 61 -23.29 8.97 23.16
C GLU A 61 -23.60 9.62 24.52
N GLU A 62 -24.47 10.62 24.55
CA GLU A 62 -24.93 11.24 25.81
C GLU A 62 -25.79 10.28 26.64
N MET A 63 -26.64 9.48 25.99
CA MET A 63 -27.41 8.42 26.65
C MET A 63 -26.48 7.36 27.25
N ARG A 64 -25.41 6.95 26.55
CA ARG A 64 -24.37 6.09 27.12
C ARG A 64 -23.73 6.72 28.35
N LYS A 65 -23.30 7.98 28.28
CA LYS A 65 -22.70 8.70 29.42
C LYS A 65 -23.65 8.82 30.61
N SER A 66 -24.91 9.14 30.38
CA SER A 66 -25.97 9.24 31.40
C SER A 66 -26.31 7.88 32.05
N VAL A 67 -26.36 6.80 31.26
CA VAL A 67 -26.57 5.43 31.77
C VAL A 67 -25.36 4.96 32.60
N TYR A 68 -24.13 5.31 32.21
CA TYR A 68 -22.94 5.05 33.01
C TYR A 68 -22.89 5.89 34.31
N ALA A 69 -23.36 7.13 34.29
CA ALA A 69 -23.43 8.00 35.46
C ALA A 69 -24.55 7.61 36.45
N ASN A 70 -25.68 7.09 35.96
CA ASN A 70 -26.84 6.67 36.76
C ASN A 70 -26.97 5.14 36.91
N TYR A 71 -25.88 4.40 36.69
CA TYR A 71 -25.85 2.93 36.75
C TYR A 71 -26.39 2.37 38.08
N THR A 72 -26.19 3.09 39.19
CA THR A 72 -26.72 2.75 40.52
C THR A 72 -28.21 3.03 40.69
N ALA A 73 -28.79 3.97 39.92
CA ALA A 73 -30.22 4.27 39.92
C ALA A 73 -31.01 3.27 39.04
N PHE A 74 -30.39 2.74 37.98
CA PHE A 74 -31.01 1.76 37.07
C PHE A 74 -31.11 0.33 37.64
N ILE A 75 -30.29 -0.01 38.64
CA ILE A 75 -30.35 -1.32 39.32
C ILE A 75 -31.38 -1.36 40.47
N ARG A 76 -31.96 -0.22 40.86
CA ARG A 76 -32.92 -0.18 41.99
C ARG A 76 -34.42 -0.43 41.67
N PRO A 77 -34.90 -0.54 40.42
CA PRO A 77 -36.27 -1.03 40.18
C PRO A 77 -36.37 -2.54 39.90
N SER A 78 -35.28 -3.25 39.59
CA SER A 78 -35.33 -4.67 39.20
C SER A 78 -35.38 -5.67 40.36
N ILE A 79 -35.40 -5.21 41.62
CA ILE A 79 -35.46 -6.07 42.83
C ILE A 79 -36.66 -5.69 43.72
N SER A 80 -37.68 -5.02 43.19
CA SER A 80 -38.85 -4.61 43.98
C SER A 80 -40.15 -4.90 43.23
N LEU A 81 -40.96 -5.83 43.79
CA LEU A 81 -42.31 -6.29 43.41
C LEU A 81 -42.30 -7.54 42.50
N LEU A 82 -42.41 -8.76 43.04
CA LEU A 82 -43.57 -9.35 43.75
C LEU A 82 -43.16 -10.63 44.53
N PRO A 83 -43.92 -11.11 45.54
CA PRO A 83 -44.36 -10.41 46.74
C PRO A 83 -44.09 -11.21 48.02
N SER A 84 -43.94 -10.50 49.14
CA SER A 84 -44.14 -11.05 50.48
C SER A 84 -45.61 -11.46 50.71
N LYS A 85 -45.83 -12.69 51.20
CA LYS A 85 -46.45 -12.98 52.52
C LYS A 85 -46.79 -14.47 52.68
N LEU A 86 -46.18 -15.14 53.67
CA LEU A 86 -46.87 -15.86 54.76
C LEU A 86 -45.87 -16.45 55.81
N LYS A 87 -45.79 -15.76 56.97
CA LYS A 87 -45.63 -16.22 58.38
C LYS A 87 -44.37 -17.04 58.78
N LEU A 88 -43.39 -16.43 59.50
CA LEU A 88 -43.20 -16.36 60.99
C LEU A 88 -42.64 -17.66 61.65
N PRO A 89 -41.76 -17.60 62.69
CA PRO A 89 -40.72 -16.62 63.04
C PRO A 89 -39.32 -17.26 63.25
N SER A 90 -38.28 -16.45 63.31
CA SER A 90 -37.05 -16.76 64.05
C SER A 90 -36.56 -15.48 64.72
N PHE A 91 -36.58 -15.51 66.05
CA PHE A 91 -36.03 -14.56 67.03
C PHE A 91 -35.55 -15.48 68.16
N ASP A 92 -34.42 -15.32 68.83
CA ASP A 92 -33.28 -14.43 68.66
C ASP A 92 -32.23 -14.87 69.69
N SER A 93 -31.00 -14.42 69.49
CA SER A 93 -30.02 -14.06 70.52
C SER A 93 -29.53 -15.08 71.58
N LEU A 94 -28.23 -15.38 71.45
CA LEU A 94 -27.16 -15.03 72.41
C LEU A 94 -27.54 -14.94 73.90
N THR A 95 -26.93 -15.78 74.74
CA THR A 95 -25.91 -15.42 75.77
C THR A 95 -25.68 -16.54 76.80
N THR A 96 -24.40 -16.84 77.02
CA THR A 96 -23.69 -16.92 78.33
C THR A 96 -24.30 -17.62 79.56
N GLY A 97 -23.51 -18.52 80.17
CA GLY A 97 -23.56 -18.92 81.60
C GLY A 97 -24.03 -20.38 81.81
N ALA A 98 -23.16 -21.32 82.15
CA ALA A 98 -22.59 -21.62 83.49
C ALA A 98 -23.47 -22.58 84.33
N TYR A 99 -22.79 -23.45 85.10
CA TYR A 99 -23.25 -24.40 86.13
C TYR A 99 -23.79 -25.74 85.58
N GLU A 100 -22.99 -26.82 85.66
CA GLU A 100 -22.79 -27.73 86.83
C GLU A 100 -23.89 -28.78 86.97
N LEU A 101 -23.44 -30.01 87.25
CA LEU A 101 -24.07 -31.23 87.80
C LEU A 101 -23.67 -32.42 86.92
N GLU A 102 -22.60 -33.14 87.24
CA GLU A 102 -22.41 -34.06 88.39
C GLU A 102 -22.44 -35.51 87.90
N GLU A 103 -21.65 -36.29 88.63
CA GLU A 103 -21.29 -37.69 88.44
C GLU A 103 -22.51 -38.63 88.44
N GLU A 104 -22.48 -39.69 87.63
CA GLU A 104 -22.17 -41.05 88.13
C GLU A 104 -22.51 -42.14 87.11
N LYS A 105 -21.48 -42.95 86.86
CA LYS A 105 -21.44 -44.42 86.79
C LYS A 105 -22.22 -45.22 85.73
N VAL A 106 -21.38 -45.76 84.84
CA VAL A 106 -21.18 -47.20 84.56
C VAL A 106 -22.40 -47.99 84.04
N SER A 107 -22.31 -48.41 82.77
CA SER A 107 -22.30 -49.85 82.47
C SER A 107 -21.82 -50.14 81.03
N GLY A 108 -20.94 -51.14 80.91
CA GLY A 108 -20.86 -51.95 79.69
C GLY A 108 -19.74 -51.62 78.71
N VAL A 109 -18.48 -51.83 79.12
CA VAL A 109 -17.42 -52.22 78.18
C VAL A 109 -17.89 -53.48 77.44
N ARG A 110 -18.39 -53.32 76.21
CA ARG A 110 -18.24 -54.34 75.18
C ARG A 110 -17.09 -53.88 74.30
N SER A 111 -15.91 -54.41 74.59
CA SER A 111 -14.89 -54.57 73.58
C SER A 111 -15.45 -55.51 72.52
N THR A 112 -16.25 -54.99 71.59
CA THR A 112 -16.50 -55.64 70.31
C THR A 112 -15.13 -55.82 69.68
N LYS A 113 -14.64 -57.07 69.66
CA LYS A 113 -13.43 -57.43 68.93
C LYS A 113 -13.61 -56.92 67.50
N LEU A 114 -12.96 -55.80 67.17
CA LEU A 114 -12.88 -55.31 65.80
C LEU A 114 -12.48 -56.48 64.90
N ASN A 115 -13.26 -56.73 63.86
CA ASN A 115 -12.98 -57.79 62.91
C ASN A 115 -11.60 -57.51 62.25
N LYS A 116 -10.89 -58.55 61.79
CA LYS A 116 -9.54 -58.39 61.18
C LYS A 116 -9.53 -57.30 60.09
N THR A 117 -10.63 -57.19 59.36
CA THR A 117 -10.87 -56.20 58.30
C THR A 117 -11.11 -54.78 58.82
N GLU A 118 -11.77 -54.59 59.97
CA GLU A 118 -11.93 -53.26 60.59
C GLU A 118 -10.62 -52.74 61.17
N LYS A 119 -9.79 -53.63 61.75
CA LYS A 119 -8.44 -53.26 62.21
C LYS A 119 -7.50 -52.91 61.07
N TRP A 120 -7.59 -53.64 59.96
CA TRP A 120 -6.84 -53.32 58.74
C TRP A 120 -7.30 -51.97 58.17
N PHE A 121 -8.61 -51.70 58.14
CA PHE A 121 -9.18 -50.46 57.63
C PHE A 121 -8.76 -49.22 58.43
N ILE A 122 -8.79 -49.27 59.76
CA ILE A 122 -8.29 -48.18 60.61
C ILE A 122 -6.80 -47.93 60.36
N LYS A 123 -6.01 -49.00 60.29
CA LYS A 123 -4.56 -48.89 60.02
C LYS A 123 -4.27 -48.35 58.62
N PHE A 124 -5.09 -48.71 57.64
CA PHE A 124 -5.03 -48.21 56.27
C PHE A 124 -5.31 -46.70 56.22
N GLU A 125 -6.37 -46.25 56.87
CA GLU A 125 -6.74 -44.83 56.95
C GLU A 125 -5.68 -44.00 57.67
N GLU A 126 -5.22 -44.45 58.84
CA GLU A 126 -4.14 -43.79 59.61
C GLU A 126 -2.83 -43.72 58.81
N ASN A 127 -2.42 -44.82 58.16
CA ASN A 127 -1.20 -44.86 57.36
C ASN A 127 -1.28 -43.89 56.17
N LEU A 128 -2.43 -43.83 55.49
CA LEU A 128 -2.59 -42.94 54.36
C LEU A 128 -2.63 -41.46 54.79
N GLU A 129 -3.26 -41.13 55.92
CA GLU A 129 -3.24 -39.77 56.46
C GLU A 129 -1.83 -39.33 56.87
N VAL A 130 -1.00 -40.24 57.41
CA VAL A 130 0.43 -39.97 57.67
C VAL A 130 1.18 -39.72 56.37
N LEU A 131 1.00 -40.56 55.35
CA LEU A 131 1.66 -40.39 54.04
C LEU A 131 1.25 -39.07 53.34
N LEU A 132 -0.02 -38.67 53.48
CA LEU A 132 -0.53 -37.38 53.00
C LEU A 132 0.07 -36.20 53.77
N ALA A 133 0.26 -36.32 55.09
CA ALA A 133 0.92 -35.29 55.90
C ALA A 133 2.41 -35.17 55.56
N GLU A 134 3.09 -36.29 55.31
CA GLU A 134 4.50 -36.35 54.91
C GLU A 134 4.74 -36.00 53.43
N LYS A 135 3.68 -35.78 52.64
CA LYS A 135 3.73 -35.51 51.19
C LYS A 135 4.44 -36.60 50.37
N ARG A 136 4.37 -37.86 50.82
CA ARG A 136 4.97 -39.02 50.14
C ARG A 136 4.02 -39.54 49.07
N VAL A 137 3.94 -38.82 47.95
CA VAL A 137 2.94 -39.02 46.89
C VAL A 137 2.96 -40.45 46.33
N ASP A 138 4.13 -40.98 45.95
CA ASP A 138 4.21 -42.31 45.32
C ASP A 138 3.76 -43.43 46.26
N GLU A 139 4.06 -43.29 47.55
CA GLU A 139 3.66 -44.26 48.57
C GLU A 139 2.18 -44.13 48.94
N ALA A 140 1.65 -42.91 48.95
CA ALA A 140 0.21 -42.66 49.11
C ALA A 140 -0.59 -43.23 47.92
N MET A 141 -0.07 -43.12 46.70
CA MET A 141 -0.66 -43.73 45.51
C MET A 141 -0.67 -45.27 45.62
N ALA A 142 0.47 -45.87 45.99
CA ALA A 142 0.58 -47.32 46.13
C ALA A 142 -0.36 -47.87 47.23
N ALA A 143 -0.49 -47.15 48.35
CA ALA A 143 -1.45 -47.49 49.39
C ALA A 143 -2.90 -47.37 48.89
N LEU A 144 -3.26 -46.31 48.16
CA LEU A 144 -4.59 -46.18 47.55
C LEU A 144 -4.91 -47.33 46.59
N ASP A 145 -3.94 -47.77 45.79
CA ASP A 145 -4.08 -48.91 44.87
C ASP A 145 -4.29 -50.23 45.62
N GLU A 146 -3.57 -50.47 46.72
CA GLU A 146 -3.80 -51.62 47.61
C GLU A 146 -5.22 -51.59 48.18
N GLY A 147 -5.70 -50.42 48.60
CA GLY A 147 -7.07 -50.23 49.10
C GLY A 147 -8.15 -50.50 48.04
N GLU A 148 -7.94 -50.03 46.81
CA GLU A 148 -8.83 -50.27 45.67
C GLU A 148 -8.82 -51.75 45.26
N GLN A 149 -7.66 -52.41 45.30
CA GLN A 149 -7.54 -53.85 45.04
C GLN A 149 -8.35 -54.66 46.06
N VAL A 150 -8.27 -54.34 47.35
CA VAL A 150 -9.09 -54.98 48.39
C VAL A 150 -10.59 -54.77 48.14
N ALA A 151 -11.00 -53.56 47.72
CA ALA A 151 -12.38 -53.28 47.37
C ALA A 151 -12.86 -54.04 46.10
N GLN A 152 -11.96 -54.33 45.17
CA GLN A 152 -12.23 -55.06 43.92
C GLN A 152 -12.26 -56.58 44.14
N GLU A 153 -11.31 -57.13 44.92
CA GLU A 153 -11.27 -58.55 45.28
C GLU A 153 -12.53 -58.98 46.04
N ASP A 154 -13.09 -58.08 46.85
CA ASP A 154 -14.30 -58.37 47.59
C ASP A 154 -15.56 -58.50 46.73
N LYS A 155 -15.61 -57.81 45.57
CA LYS A 155 -16.67 -58.03 44.55
C LYS A 155 -16.66 -59.47 44.02
N THR A 156 -15.51 -60.16 44.06
CA THR A 156 -15.33 -61.53 43.56
C THR A 156 -15.40 -62.59 44.66
N LYS A 157 -14.97 -62.25 45.88
CA LYS A 157 -14.81 -63.19 47.01
C LYS A 157 -15.87 -63.03 48.12
N GLN A 158 -16.68 -61.97 48.12
CA GLN A 158 -17.71 -61.65 49.14
C GLN A 158 -17.22 -61.80 50.59
N SER A 159 -16.05 -61.25 50.91
CA SER A 159 -15.42 -61.37 52.23
C SER A 159 -15.78 -60.22 53.21
N LEU A 160 -16.28 -59.08 52.72
CA LEU A 160 -16.74 -57.94 53.53
C LEU A 160 -18.28 -57.87 53.56
N SER A 161 -18.80 -57.35 54.67
CA SER A 161 -20.21 -56.93 54.76
C SER A 161 -20.50 -55.78 53.78
N PRO A 162 -21.69 -55.72 53.15
CA PRO A 162 -22.07 -54.64 52.24
C PRO A 162 -21.86 -53.23 52.81
N ASP A 163 -22.11 -53.05 54.12
CA ASP A 163 -21.95 -51.77 54.83
C ASP A 163 -20.47 -51.39 55.02
N ALA A 164 -19.60 -52.38 55.25
CA ALA A 164 -18.16 -52.18 55.36
C ALA A 164 -17.52 -51.86 53.99
N LEU A 165 -18.00 -52.50 52.91
CA LEU A 165 -17.56 -52.22 51.56
C LEU A 165 -17.97 -50.81 51.10
N LEU A 166 -19.18 -50.36 51.48
CA LEU A 166 -19.62 -48.99 51.20
C LEU A 166 -18.78 -47.95 51.95
N ARG A 167 -18.46 -48.20 53.23
CA ARG A 167 -17.55 -47.35 54.01
C ARG A 167 -16.15 -47.28 53.39
N LEU A 168 -15.59 -48.42 52.98
CA LEU A 168 -14.28 -48.49 52.31
C LEU A 168 -14.29 -47.67 51.01
N LYS A 169 -15.30 -47.83 50.17
CA LYS A 169 -15.42 -47.04 48.93
C LYS A 169 -15.54 -45.54 49.20
N ASN A 170 -16.33 -45.13 50.19
CA ASN A 170 -16.48 -43.72 50.55
C ASN A 170 -15.18 -43.13 51.13
N ALA A 171 -14.44 -43.90 51.91
CA ALA A 171 -13.14 -43.47 52.43
C ALA A 171 -12.10 -43.38 51.30
N LEU A 172 -12.05 -44.36 50.39
CA LEU A 172 -11.15 -44.33 49.23
C LEU A 172 -11.43 -43.12 48.33
N THR A 173 -12.69 -42.79 48.05
CA THR A 173 -13.03 -41.59 47.28
C THR A 173 -12.66 -40.31 48.02
N SER A 174 -12.91 -40.24 49.33
CA SER A 174 -12.54 -39.09 50.15
C SER A 174 -11.02 -38.88 50.22
N LEU A 175 -10.26 -39.95 50.44
CA LEU A 175 -8.80 -39.89 50.56
C LEU A 175 -8.13 -39.62 49.20
N ARG A 176 -8.64 -40.22 48.11
CA ARG A 176 -8.25 -39.88 46.74
C ARG A 176 -8.45 -38.39 46.46
N GLN A 177 -9.61 -37.84 46.85
CA GLN A 177 -9.88 -36.41 46.71
C GLN A 177 -8.92 -35.55 47.53
N LYS A 178 -8.64 -35.90 48.81
CA LYS A 178 -7.65 -35.21 49.65
C LYS A 178 -6.26 -35.17 49.00
N LEU A 179 -5.81 -36.29 48.42
CA LEU A 179 -4.51 -36.37 47.71
C LEU A 179 -4.50 -35.48 46.46
N VAL A 180 -5.57 -35.52 45.65
CA VAL A 180 -5.72 -34.65 44.48
C VAL A 180 -5.70 -33.17 44.88
N ASP A 181 -6.38 -32.81 45.98
CA ASP A 181 -6.42 -31.43 46.47
C ASP A 181 -5.05 -30.94 46.96
N GLN A 182 -4.30 -31.77 47.69
CA GLN A 182 -2.92 -31.46 48.08
C GLN A 182 -2.00 -31.31 46.87
N LEU A 183 -2.10 -32.20 45.88
CA LEU A 183 -1.33 -32.10 44.64
C LEU A 183 -1.72 -30.84 43.86
N ALA A 184 -3.00 -30.51 43.77
CA ALA A 184 -3.47 -29.28 43.13
C ALA A 184 -2.86 -28.03 43.80
N GLU A 185 -2.79 -28.01 45.14
CA GLU A 185 -2.15 -26.91 45.86
C GLU A 185 -0.67 -26.77 45.50
N THR A 186 0.07 -27.87 45.34
CA THR A 186 1.48 -27.83 44.90
C THR A 186 1.66 -27.27 43.49
N THR A 187 0.72 -27.55 42.56
CA THR A 187 0.77 -27.01 41.19
C THR A 187 0.49 -25.50 41.12
N CYS A 188 -0.24 -24.97 42.09
CA CYS A 188 -0.57 -23.55 42.20
C CYS A 188 0.53 -22.71 42.86
N GLN A 189 1.60 -23.32 43.38
CA GLN A 189 2.66 -22.57 44.02
C GLN A 189 3.52 -21.79 42.99
N PRO A 190 3.96 -20.56 43.30
CA PRO A 190 4.67 -19.72 42.32
C PRO A 190 6.01 -20.31 41.86
N PHE A 191 6.70 -21.08 42.70
CA PHE A 191 8.10 -21.51 42.45
C PHE A 191 8.24 -22.99 42.10
N THR A 192 7.14 -23.68 41.80
CA THR A 192 7.15 -25.08 41.38
C THR A 192 7.98 -25.25 40.11
N ARG A 193 9.00 -26.12 40.17
CA ARG A 193 9.87 -26.36 39.01
C ARG A 193 9.14 -27.18 37.96
N GLY A 194 9.54 -27.07 36.69
CA GLY A 194 8.86 -27.78 35.59
C GLY A 194 8.79 -29.31 35.77
N ALA A 195 9.81 -29.92 36.37
CA ALA A 195 9.81 -31.35 36.68
C ALA A 195 8.78 -31.71 37.78
N GLU A 196 8.71 -30.90 38.84
CA GLU A 196 7.75 -31.07 39.95
C GLU A 196 6.31 -30.87 39.48
N LEU A 197 6.07 -29.85 38.64
CA LEU A 197 4.78 -29.59 38.03
C LEU A 197 4.31 -30.79 37.19
N ARG A 198 5.17 -31.33 36.32
CA ARG A 198 4.83 -32.50 35.50
C ARG A 198 4.56 -33.74 36.36
N SER A 199 5.36 -33.96 37.39
CA SER A 199 5.15 -35.07 38.33
C SER A 199 3.80 -34.98 39.02
N ALA A 200 3.47 -33.82 39.60
CA ALA A 200 2.20 -33.61 40.30
C ALA A 200 1.00 -33.73 39.35
N VAL A 201 1.07 -33.16 38.15
CA VAL A 201 0.01 -33.26 37.13
C VAL A 201 -0.16 -34.70 36.65
N SER A 202 0.94 -35.45 36.47
CA SER A 202 0.88 -36.88 36.12
C SER A 202 0.25 -37.71 37.23
N SER A 203 0.55 -37.44 38.50
CA SER A 203 -0.08 -38.11 39.64
C SER A 203 -1.59 -37.83 39.69
N ILE A 204 -2.02 -36.59 39.47
CA ILE A 204 -3.46 -36.24 39.41
C ILE A 204 -4.16 -36.96 38.23
N LYS A 205 -3.51 -37.02 37.06
CA LYS A 205 -4.03 -37.79 35.90
C LYS A 205 -4.20 -39.26 36.26
N ASN A 206 -3.20 -39.87 36.90
CA ASN A 206 -3.23 -41.28 37.29
C ASN A 206 -4.29 -41.57 38.38
N LEU A 207 -4.64 -40.58 39.21
CA LEU A 207 -5.74 -40.66 40.17
C LEU A 207 -7.14 -40.60 39.52
N GLY A 208 -7.22 -40.40 38.21
CA GLY A 208 -8.48 -40.39 37.45
C GLY A 208 -9.06 -39.01 37.19
N ASP A 209 -8.38 -37.92 37.60
CA ASP A 209 -8.85 -36.53 37.41
C ASP A 209 -8.05 -35.79 36.32
N GLY A 210 -8.03 -36.37 35.12
CA GLY A 210 -7.32 -35.83 33.96
C GLY A 210 -7.73 -34.39 33.56
N PRO A 211 -9.03 -34.02 33.51
CA PRO A 211 -9.46 -32.66 33.17
C PRO A 211 -8.96 -31.59 34.16
N ARG A 212 -9.00 -31.88 35.47
CA ARG A 212 -8.46 -30.98 36.47
C ARG A 212 -6.94 -30.89 36.38
N ALA A 213 -6.25 -32.01 36.17
CA ALA A 213 -4.80 -32.04 35.95
C ALA A 213 -4.40 -31.13 34.77
N HIS A 214 -5.10 -31.25 33.64
CA HIS A 214 -4.82 -30.46 32.44
C HIS A 214 -5.09 -28.96 32.68
N THR A 215 -6.20 -28.62 33.33
CA THR A 215 -6.53 -27.23 33.70
C THR A 215 -5.47 -26.61 34.62
N LEU A 216 -5.00 -27.35 35.63
CA LEU A 216 -3.95 -26.90 36.55
C LEU A 216 -2.61 -26.67 35.84
N LEU A 217 -2.24 -27.54 34.90
CA LEU A 217 -1.05 -27.36 34.07
C LEU A 217 -1.10 -26.03 33.29
N LEU A 218 -2.21 -25.78 32.57
CA LEU A 218 -2.38 -24.56 31.79
C LEU A 218 -2.42 -23.30 32.68
N ASN A 219 -3.07 -23.38 33.84
CA ASN A 219 -3.12 -22.28 34.81
C ASN A 219 -1.73 -21.94 35.37
N SER A 220 -0.89 -22.95 35.66
CA SER A 220 0.48 -22.73 36.13
C SER A 220 1.32 -21.99 35.08
N HIS A 221 1.21 -22.41 33.80
CA HIS A 221 1.86 -21.72 32.68
C HIS A 221 1.35 -20.29 32.49
N GLN A 222 0.04 -20.07 32.64
CA GLN A 222 -0.56 -18.73 32.59
C GLN A 222 -0.05 -17.82 33.71
N GLN A 223 0.05 -18.31 34.95
CA GLN A 223 0.60 -17.53 36.06
C GLN A 223 2.08 -17.20 35.86
N ARG A 224 2.85 -18.13 35.29
CA ARG A 224 4.26 -17.88 34.92
C ARG A 224 4.38 -16.80 33.85
N LEU A 225 3.51 -16.86 32.84
CA LEU A 225 3.44 -15.82 31.80
C LEU A 225 3.10 -14.45 32.39
N GLN A 226 2.07 -14.37 33.23
CA GLN A 226 1.67 -13.12 33.88
C GLN A 226 2.78 -12.49 34.72
N ARG A 227 3.55 -13.31 35.44
CA ARG A 227 4.73 -12.84 36.20
C ARG A 227 5.85 -12.34 35.29
N GLY A 228 6.16 -13.08 34.22
CA GLY A 228 7.14 -12.63 33.23
C GLY A 228 6.74 -11.30 32.58
N LEU A 229 5.45 -11.12 32.26
CA LEU A 229 4.92 -9.87 31.72
C LEU A 229 5.01 -8.69 32.72
N GLN A 230 4.89 -8.95 34.03
CA GLN A 230 5.09 -7.92 35.06
C GLN A 230 6.55 -7.47 35.15
N VAL A 231 7.51 -8.39 34.97
CA VAL A 231 8.96 -8.09 34.98
C VAL A 231 9.36 -7.31 33.73
N LEU A 232 8.79 -7.65 32.57
CA LEU A 232 9.08 -7.00 31.29
C LEU A 232 8.24 -5.74 31.02
N ARG A 233 7.50 -5.24 32.03
CA ARG A 233 6.60 -4.09 31.86
C ARG A 233 7.43 -2.86 31.43
N PRO A 234 7.13 -2.22 30.29
CA PRO A 234 7.94 -1.10 29.83
C PRO A 234 7.85 0.07 30.81
N SER A 235 9.01 0.52 31.34
CA SER A 235 9.14 1.90 31.79
C SER A 235 8.94 2.80 30.58
N THR A 236 8.20 3.89 30.75
CA THR A 236 7.67 4.79 29.70
C THR A 236 8.67 5.34 28.67
N ASN A 237 9.99 5.07 28.80
CA ASN A 237 11.05 5.65 27.96
C ASN A 237 11.99 4.63 27.26
N SER A 238 11.76 3.32 27.30
CA SER A 238 12.70 2.36 26.67
C SER A 238 12.28 1.91 25.27
N TYR A 239 13.16 2.15 24.29
CA TYR A 239 13.20 1.62 22.91
C TYR A 239 12.23 0.45 22.60
N GLY A 240 11.23 0.74 21.77
CA GLY A 240 10.09 -0.15 21.50
C GLY A 240 10.41 -1.48 20.81
N GLY A 241 11.51 -1.59 20.04
CA GLY A 241 11.83 -2.83 19.31
C GLY A 241 12.38 -3.97 20.18
N ALA A 242 13.22 -3.66 21.17
CA ALA A 242 13.80 -4.68 22.06
C ALA A 242 12.76 -5.27 23.03
N THR A 243 11.78 -4.45 23.42
CA THR A 243 10.69 -4.85 24.33
C THR A 243 9.65 -5.73 23.63
N THR A 244 9.28 -5.45 22.38
CA THR A 244 8.34 -6.28 21.61
C THR A 244 8.92 -7.68 21.32
N SER A 245 10.19 -7.76 20.94
CA SER A 245 10.89 -9.03 20.71
C SER A 245 10.96 -9.88 21.99
N SER A 246 11.34 -9.26 23.12
CA SER A 246 11.42 -9.94 24.42
C SER A 246 10.05 -10.45 24.90
N LEU A 247 8.99 -9.64 24.74
CA LEU A 247 7.62 -10.04 25.08
C LEU A 247 7.14 -11.20 24.21
N SER A 248 7.45 -11.17 22.92
CA SER A 248 7.11 -12.26 22.00
C SER A 248 7.83 -13.55 22.37
N GLN A 249 9.13 -13.48 22.65
CA GLN A 249 9.90 -14.64 23.07
C GLN A 249 9.35 -15.24 24.36
N LEU A 250 8.94 -14.42 25.33
CA LEU A 250 8.32 -14.88 26.57
C LEU A 250 6.99 -15.61 26.31
N VAL A 251 6.09 -15.01 25.54
CA VAL A 251 4.76 -15.59 25.25
C VAL A 251 4.90 -16.92 24.50
N PHE A 252 5.62 -16.91 23.38
CA PHE A 252 5.68 -18.10 22.52
C PHE A 252 6.56 -19.21 23.10
N SER A 253 7.60 -18.89 23.89
CA SER A 253 8.35 -19.93 24.61
C SER A 253 7.52 -20.55 25.73
N THR A 254 6.67 -19.79 26.41
CA THR A 254 5.74 -20.32 27.42
C THR A 254 4.69 -21.24 26.79
N ILE A 255 4.12 -20.84 25.64
CA ILE A 255 3.20 -21.68 24.87
C ILE A 255 3.89 -22.97 24.40
N ALA A 256 5.11 -22.87 23.87
CA ALA A 256 5.90 -24.02 23.45
C ALA A 256 6.16 -25.01 24.60
N GLN A 257 6.44 -24.49 25.79
CA GLN A 257 6.66 -25.30 26.98
C GLN A 257 5.35 -25.95 27.47
N ALA A 258 4.24 -25.21 27.50
CA ALA A 258 2.93 -25.76 27.86
C ALA A 258 2.51 -26.90 26.92
N ALA A 259 2.76 -26.75 25.62
CA ALA A 259 2.49 -27.80 24.64
C ALA A 259 3.38 -29.03 24.86
N SER A 260 4.68 -28.83 25.14
CA SER A 260 5.60 -29.94 25.43
C SER A 260 5.24 -30.67 26.72
N ASP A 261 4.85 -29.96 27.77
CA ASP A 261 4.48 -30.54 29.05
C ASP A 261 3.14 -31.27 28.95
N SER A 262 2.18 -30.72 28.20
CA SER A 262 0.89 -31.36 27.94
C SER A 262 1.06 -32.65 27.15
N LEU A 263 1.85 -32.63 26.06
CA LEU A 263 2.16 -33.83 25.28
C LEU A 263 2.85 -34.92 26.13
N ALA A 264 3.76 -34.53 27.03
CA ALA A 264 4.48 -35.47 27.89
C ALA A 264 3.59 -36.19 28.91
N VAL A 265 2.51 -35.55 29.39
CA VAL A 265 1.62 -36.11 30.44
C VAL A 265 0.34 -36.70 29.87
N PHE A 266 -0.23 -36.06 28.84
CA PHE A 266 -1.54 -36.38 28.27
C PHE A 266 -1.47 -37.11 26.93
N GLY A 267 -0.30 -37.13 26.27
CA GLY A 267 -0.17 -37.72 24.94
C GLY A 267 -1.01 -36.99 23.89
N GLU A 268 -1.40 -37.69 22.82
CA GLU A 268 -2.22 -37.14 21.73
C GLU A 268 -3.73 -37.34 21.97
N GLU A 269 -4.19 -37.20 23.22
CA GLU A 269 -5.61 -37.26 23.53
C GLU A 269 -6.35 -36.02 22.97
N PRO A 270 -7.39 -36.19 22.13
CA PRO A 270 -8.00 -35.08 21.37
C PRO A 270 -8.72 -34.04 22.25
N ALA A 271 -9.23 -34.45 23.42
CA ALA A 271 -9.90 -33.53 24.35
C ALA A 271 -8.91 -32.51 24.93
N TYR A 272 -7.76 -32.98 25.42
CA TYR A 272 -6.75 -32.11 26.02
C TYR A 272 -6.00 -31.28 24.98
N SER A 273 -5.74 -31.83 23.78
CA SER A 273 -5.12 -31.05 22.70
C SER A 273 -6.01 -29.89 22.24
N SER A 274 -7.34 -30.08 22.15
CA SER A 274 -8.29 -29.00 21.81
C SER A 274 -8.31 -27.88 22.87
N GLU A 275 -8.29 -28.24 24.15
CA GLU A 275 -8.20 -27.27 25.25
C GLU A 275 -6.87 -26.49 25.22
N LEU A 276 -5.76 -27.18 24.97
CA LEU A 276 -4.43 -26.56 24.84
C LEU A 276 -4.41 -25.56 23.67
N VAL A 277 -4.95 -25.93 22.51
CA VAL A 277 -5.06 -25.04 21.34
C VAL A 277 -5.90 -23.82 21.71
N THR A 278 -7.05 -24.00 22.35
CA THR A 278 -7.92 -22.91 22.79
C THR A 278 -7.20 -21.97 23.76
N TRP A 279 -6.42 -22.52 24.70
CA TRP A 279 -5.60 -21.72 25.61
C TRP A 279 -4.50 -20.95 24.86
N ALA A 280 -3.77 -21.60 23.95
CA ALA A 280 -2.71 -20.96 23.15
C ALA A 280 -3.26 -19.81 22.28
N VAL A 281 -4.44 -20.00 21.68
CA VAL A 281 -5.16 -18.95 20.94
C VAL A 281 -5.44 -17.75 21.85
N LYS A 282 -6.03 -17.98 23.04
CA LYS A 282 -6.33 -16.90 24.00
C LYS A 282 -5.08 -16.13 24.44
N GLN A 283 -3.97 -16.82 24.71
CA GLN A 283 -2.71 -16.15 25.06
C GLN A 283 -2.16 -15.33 23.89
N THR A 284 -2.27 -15.85 22.67
CA THR A 284 -1.83 -15.15 21.45
C THR A 284 -2.68 -13.91 21.17
N GLU A 285 -4.00 -13.98 21.34
CA GLU A 285 -4.91 -12.83 21.20
C GLU A 285 -4.62 -11.75 22.26
N ALA A 286 -4.43 -12.15 23.52
CA ALA A 286 -4.07 -11.20 24.58
C ALA A 286 -2.74 -10.49 24.30
N PHE A 287 -1.74 -11.23 23.81
CA PHE A 287 -0.47 -10.67 23.38
C PHE A 287 -0.62 -9.71 22.19
N ALA A 288 -1.41 -10.07 21.17
CA ALA A 288 -1.66 -9.21 20.02
C ALA A 288 -2.32 -7.88 20.43
N LEU A 289 -3.28 -7.91 21.37
CA LEU A 289 -3.91 -6.70 21.90
C LEU A 289 -2.94 -5.81 22.70
N LEU A 290 -2.08 -6.43 23.51
CA LEU A 290 -1.02 -5.71 24.23
C LEU A 290 -0.06 -5.02 23.25
N LEU A 291 0.45 -5.76 22.27
CA LEU A 291 1.30 -5.22 21.22
C LEU A 291 0.62 -4.09 20.45
N LYS A 292 -0.64 -4.25 20.04
CA LYS A 292 -1.38 -3.19 19.33
C LYS A 292 -1.41 -1.88 20.12
N ARG A 293 -1.57 -1.95 21.45
CA ARG A 293 -1.55 -0.77 22.33
C ARG A 293 -0.16 -0.13 22.44
N HIS A 294 0.91 -0.92 22.36
CA HIS A 294 2.29 -0.43 22.47
C HIS A 294 2.89 0.03 21.13
N VAL A 295 2.58 -0.66 20.02
CA VAL A 295 3.08 -0.36 18.66
C VAL A 295 2.39 0.87 18.08
N LEU A 296 1.09 1.08 18.32
CA LEU A 296 0.39 2.31 17.91
C LEU A 296 0.93 3.58 18.60
N ALA A 297 1.68 3.43 19.71
CA ALA A 297 2.36 4.53 20.38
C ALA A 297 3.80 4.77 19.87
N SER A 298 4.36 3.87 19.06
CA SER A 298 5.76 3.90 18.61
C SER A 298 5.84 3.57 17.11
N SER A 299 5.69 4.60 16.27
CA SER A 299 5.59 4.56 14.80
C SER A 299 6.81 3.98 14.02
N ALA A 300 7.76 3.30 14.67
CA ALA A 300 9.06 2.95 14.06
C ALA A 300 9.40 1.44 14.01
N ALA A 301 8.52 0.54 14.46
CA ALA A 301 8.82 -0.89 14.55
C ALA A 301 8.00 -1.73 13.55
N ALA A 302 8.20 -1.50 12.25
CA ALA A 302 7.57 -2.31 11.20
C ALA A 302 8.45 -3.50 10.72
N GLY A 303 9.77 -3.46 10.97
CA GLY A 303 10.70 -4.50 10.50
C GLY A 303 10.84 -5.72 11.41
N ASP A 304 10.62 -5.57 12.71
CA ASP A 304 10.83 -6.64 13.70
C ASP A 304 9.52 -7.13 14.30
N MET A 305 8.55 -7.52 13.45
CA MET A 305 7.52 -8.44 13.92
C MET A 305 8.18 -9.81 14.09
N PRO A 306 8.22 -10.35 15.31
CA PRO A 306 9.11 -11.44 15.63
C PRO A 306 8.68 -12.72 14.88
N ARG A 307 9.67 -13.51 14.47
CA ARG A 307 9.59 -14.82 13.81
C ARG A 307 9.21 -16.05 14.69
N PRO A 308 8.86 -15.98 16.00
CA PRO A 308 8.72 -17.19 16.82
C PRO A 308 7.46 -18.02 16.54
N CYS A 309 6.49 -17.53 15.76
CA CYS A 309 5.37 -18.36 15.29
C CYS A 309 5.86 -19.53 14.42
N ALA A 310 6.91 -19.33 13.61
CA ALA A 310 7.47 -20.39 12.75
C ALA A 310 8.03 -21.58 13.57
N LEU A 311 8.52 -21.35 14.79
CA LEU A 311 8.99 -22.42 15.67
C LEU A 311 7.83 -23.24 16.26
N LEU A 312 6.66 -22.62 16.46
CA LEU A 312 5.47 -23.31 16.97
C LEU A 312 4.74 -24.11 15.89
N GLU A 313 4.83 -23.66 14.64
CA GLU A 313 4.32 -24.38 13.48
C GLU A 313 5.00 -25.75 13.31
N SER A 314 6.30 -25.83 13.60
CA SER A 314 7.04 -27.11 13.63
C SER A 314 6.52 -28.11 14.70
N ARG A 315 5.73 -27.62 15.65
CA ARG A 315 5.11 -28.41 16.74
C ARG A 315 3.59 -28.56 16.58
N GLY A 316 3.04 -28.27 15.40
CA GLY A 316 1.61 -28.41 15.09
C GLY A 316 0.71 -27.27 15.57
N LEU A 317 1.27 -26.15 16.05
CA LEU A 317 0.52 -24.98 16.52
C LEU A 317 0.70 -23.78 15.56
N ALA A 318 -0.22 -23.65 14.60
CA ALA A 318 -0.24 -22.52 13.66
C ALA A 318 -0.92 -21.28 14.26
N LEU A 319 -0.14 -20.45 14.96
CA LEU A 319 -0.64 -19.23 15.62
C LEU A 319 -0.47 -17.95 14.77
N SER A 320 0.29 -18.01 13.67
CA SER A 320 0.50 -16.87 12.76
C SER A 320 -0.82 -16.23 12.29
N PRO A 321 -1.84 -16.99 11.82
CA PRO A 321 -3.11 -16.40 11.35
C PRO A 321 -3.83 -15.52 12.37
N ILE A 322 -3.67 -15.82 13.66
CA ILE A 322 -4.29 -15.07 14.76
C ILE A 322 -3.65 -13.70 14.87
N LEU A 323 -2.31 -13.63 14.84
CA LEU A 323 -1.58 -12.36 14.84
C LEU A 323 -1.96 -11.55 13.59
N MET A 324 -1.96 -12.18 12.42
CA MET A 324 -2.28 -11.51 11.16
C MET A 324 -3.68 -10.91 11.18
N ARG A 325 -4.68 -11.60 11.75
CA ARG A 325 -6.03 -11.07 11.93
C ARG A 325 -6.07 -9.76 12.74
N HIS A 326 -5.20 -9.60 13.73
CA HIS A 326 -5.17 -8.39 14.57
C HIS A 326 -4.32 -7.26 13.99
N PHE A 327 -3.22 -7.58 13.30
CA PHE A 327 -2.27 -6.60 12.76
C PHE A 327 -2.55 -6.15 11.34
N ARG A 328 -3.16 -7.00 10.49
CA ARG A 328 -3.43 -6.67 9.08
C ARG A 328 -4.12 -5.32 8.88
N PRO A 329 -5.19 -4.95 9.61
CA PRO A 329 -5.81 -3.63 9.44
C PRO A 329 -4.88 -2.47 9.79
N CYS A 330 -4.00 -2.65 10.78
CA CYS A 330 -3.02 -1.63 11.17
C CYS A 330 -1.93 -1.48 10.10
N VAL A 331 -1.47 -2.60 9.52
CA VAL A 331 -0.50 -2.60 8.42
C VAL A 331 -1.10 -1.96 7.18
N GLU A 332 -2.33 -2.30 6.79
CA GLU A 332 -3.04 -1.70 5.65
C GLU A 332 -3.24 -0.18 5.81
N LEU A 333 -3.54 0.29 7.04
CA LEU A 333 -3.61 1.72 7.34
C LEU A 333 -2.25 2.41 7.23
N ALA A 334 -1.18 1.81 7.78
CA ALA A 334 0.17 2.38 7.69
C ALA A 334 0.70 2.39 6.24
N PHE A 335 0.38 1.34 5.50
CA PHE A 335 0.68 1.18 4.08
C PHE A 335 0.03 2.27 3.24
N SER A 336 -1.29 2.47 3.39
CA SER A 336 -2.03 3.51 2.66
C SER A 336 -1.60 4.92 3.06
N ALA A 337 -1.31 5.15 4.35
CA ALA A 337 -0.75 6.42 4.82
C ALA A 337 0.64 6.70 4.23
N THR A 338 1.47 5.66 4.08
CA THR A 338 2.79 5.79 3.47
C THR A 338 2.69 6.15 2.00
N LEU A 339 1.83 5.48 1.23
CA LEU A 339 1.57 5.82 -0.17
C LEU A 339 1.13 7.29 -0.34
N LYS A 340 0.15 7.74 0.47
CA LYS A 340 -0.29 9.15 0.48
C LYS A 340 0.83 10.12 0.85
N ARG A 341 1.70 9.74 1.80
CA ARG A 341 2.87 10.55 2.18
C ARG A 341 3.86 10.69 1.03
N ILE A 342 4.10 9.60 0.27
CA ILE A 342 4.93 9.66 -0.94
C ILE A 342 4.31 10.64 -1.91
N GLU A 343 3.04 10.46 -2.27
CA GLU A 343 2.32 11.32 -3.22
C GLU A 343 2.38 12.81 -2.83
N HIS A 344 2.06 13.14 -1.57
CA HIS A 344 2.10 14.52 -1.11
C HIS A 344 3.52 15.11 -1.08
N SER A 345 4.52 14.32 -0.67
CA SER A 345 5.91 14.78 -0.64
C SER A 345 6.46 15.00 -2.04
N THR A 346 6.11 14.14 -3.00
CA THR A 346 6.57 14.27 -4.38
C THR A 346 5.85 15.41 -5.07
N ALA A 347 4.56 15.62 -4.80
CA ALA A 347 3.82 16.76 -5.32
C ALA A 347 4.34 18.10 -4.79
N ALA A 348 4.69 18.18 -3.51
CA ALA A 348 5.27 19.39 -2.92
C ALA A 348 6.63 19.74 -3.53
N LEU A 349 7.48 18.73 -3.80
CA LEU A 349 8.77 18.96 -4.46
C LEU A 349 8.62 19.26 -5.94
N ALA A 350 7.71 18.59 -6.65
CA ALA A 350 7.41 18.89 -8.05
C ALA A 350 6.97 20.35 -8.23
N ALA A 351 6.19 20.90 -7.30
CA ALA A 351 5.77 22.29 -7.34
C ALA A 351 6.94 23.30 -7.23
N ALA A 352 8.03 22.92 -6.55
CA ALA A 352 9.20 23.76 -6.34
C ALA A 352 10.42 23.30 -7.17
N ASP A 353 10.23 22.37 -8.11
CA ASP A 353 11.32 21.82 -8.92
C ASP A 353 11.76 22.85 -9.96
N ASP A 354 13.05 22.83 -10.31
CA ASP A 354 13.64 23.64 -11.39
C ASP A 354 13.69 22.86 -12.71
N TRP A 355 13.34 21.57 -12.66
CA TRP A 355 13.38 20.60 -13.76
C TRP A 355 14.79 20.38 -14.31
N GLU A 356 15.84 20.67 -13.54
CA GLU A 356 17.22 20.40 -13.92
C GLU A 356 17.62 18.96 -13.56
N LEU A 357 18.21 18.23 -14.52
CA LEU A 357 18.65 16.86 -14.27
C LEU A 357 20.04 16.83 -13.63
N SER A 358 20.10 16.46 -12.37
CA SER A 358 21.34 16.31 -11.61
C SER A 358 21.62 14.84 -11.25
N TYR A 359 22.88 14.51 -11.01
CA TYR A 359 23.23 13.22 -10.41
C TYR A 359 22.77 13.21 -8.95
N ALA A 360 22.27 12.05 -8.50
CA ALA A 360 21.95 11.89 -7.08
C ALA A 360 23.19 12.20 -6.23
N PRO A 361 23.10 13.05 -5.19
CA PRO A 361 24.23 13.29 -4.30
C PRO A 361 24.68 11.95 -3.74
N ALA A 362 25.95 11.60 -3.95
CA ALA A 362 26.51 10.34 -3.48
C ALA A 362 26.20 10.18 -1.99
N ASP A 363 25.43 9.15 -1.65
CA ASP A 363 24.99 8.88 -0.29
C ASP A 363 26.23 8.67 0.60
N ALA A 364 26.66 9.71 1.30
CA ALA A 364 27.83 9.70 2.18
C ALA A 364 27.63 8.84 3.46
N ARG A 365 26.67 7.89 3.45
CA ARG A 365 26.36 7.02 4.60
C ARG A 365 26.29 5.52 4.30
N SER A 366 26.65 5.05 3.10
CA SER A 366 26.81 3.60 2.87
C SER A 366 28.28 3.18 2.91
N ILE A 367 28.90 3.34 4.08
CA ILE A 367 30.16 2.67 4.43
C ILE A 367 29.86 1.70 5.59
N SER A 368 29.11 0.65 5.31
CA SER A 368 29.16 -0.62 6.05
C SER A 368 28.21 -1.62 5.43
N SER A 369 28.70 -2.40 4.47
CA SER A 369 28.60 -3.87 4.50
C SER A 369 29.33 -4.44 3.29
N THR A 370 30.29 -5.31 3.58
CA THR A 370 31.08 -6.06 2.62
C THR A 370 30.21 -7.13 1.94
N SER A 371 29.67 -6.86 0.76
CA SER A 371 29.28 -7.91 -0.18
C SER A 371 29.23 -7.43 -1.63
N SER A 372 30.02 -8.11 -2.46
CA SER A 372 30.00 -8.18 -3.93
C SER A 372 30.39 -6.95 -4.77
N LEU A 373 31.66 -6.95 -5.19
CA LEU A 373 32.21 -6.19 -6.33
C LEU A 373 31.62 -6.68 -7.67
N SER A 374 30.40 -6.30 -8.01
CA SER A 374 29.88 -6.48 -9.38
C SER A 374 29.03 -5.32 -9.92
N SER A 375 29.04 -4.14 -9.28
CA SER A 375 28.30 -2.96 -9.75
C SER A 375 29.16 -1.94 -10.52
N ALA A 376 30.34 -2.34 -11.01
CA ALA A 376 31.22 -1.49 -11.79
C ALA A 376 30.74 -1.34 -13.26
N SER A 377 29.57 -0.75 -13.51
CA SER A 377 29.23 -0.07 -14.79
C SER A 377 27.88 0.68 -14.81
N MET A 378 27.29 1.09 -13.69
CA MET A 378 25.98 1.76 -13.75
C MET A 378 26.14 3.27 -13.76
N SER A 379 25.99 3.86 -14.95
CA SER A 379 25.83 5.30 -15.17
C SER A 379 24.85 5.84 -14.13
N GLN A 380 25.32 6.72 -13.24
CA GLN A 380 24.42 7.41 -12.33
C GLN A 380 23.37 8.11 -13.19
N ALA A 381 22.09 7.84 -12.94
CA ALA A 381 21.04 8.34 -13.78
C ALA A 381 20.69 9.76 -13.34
N LYS A 382 20.76 10.73 -14.26
CA LYS A 382 20.41 12.13 -13.96
C LYS A 382 18.89 12.26 -13.83
N LEU A 383 18.44 12.90 -12.76
CA LEU A 383 17.03 13.08 -12.42
C LEU A 383 16.83 14.45 -11.76
N SER A 384 15.64 15.02 -11.90
CA SER A 384 15.27 16.22 -11.12
C SER A 384 15.04 15.89 -9.64
N SER A 385 14.98 16.91 -8.80
CA SER A 385 14.87 16.77 -7.35
C SER A 385 13.60 15.99 -6.94
N SER A 386 12.46 16.26 -7.59
CA SER A 386 11.19 15.58 -7.33
C SER A 386 11.24 14.10 -7.72
N SER A 387 11.85 13.78 -8.88
CA SER A 387 11.99 12.42 -9.38
C SER A 387 12.94 11.58 -8.52
N GLN A 388 14.05 12.17 -8.07
CA GLN A 388 14.96 11.54 -7.10
C GLN A 388 14.24 11.21 -5.78
N LYS A 389 13.41 12.14 -5.28
CA LYS A 389 12.64 11.89 -4.06
C LYS A 389 11.62 10.78 -4.25
N LEU A 390 10.86 10.79 -5.35
CA LEU A 390 9.89 9.73 -5.66
C LEU A 390 10.58 8.37 -5.69
N ASN A 391 11.68 8.24 -6.43
CA ASN A 391 12.44 7.00 -6.54
C ASN A 391 12.96 6.51 -5.17
N SER A 392 13.53 7.41 -4.36
CA SER A 392 14.06 7.04 -3.04
C SER A 392 12.97 6.58 -2.07
N MET A 393 11.83 7.27 -2.02
CA MET A 393 10.73 6.89 -1.14
C MET A 393 10.02 5.61 -1.61
N VAL A 394 9.85 5.41 -2.91
CA VAL A 394 9.30 4.15 -3.45
C VAL A 394 10.24 2.99 -3.18
N LYS A 395 11.56 3.17 -3.34
CA LYS A 395 12.54 2.13 -2.99
C LYS A 395 12.44 1.73 -1.52
N ALA A 396 12.42 2.71 -0.60
CA ALA A 396 12.28 2.44 0.83
C ALA A 396 10.95 1.73 1.15
N PHE A 397 9.84 2.18 0.54
CA PHE A 397 8.55 1.53 0.70
C PHE A 397 8.55 0.07 0.22
N MET A 398 9.15 -0.22 -0.94
CA MET A 398 9.23 -1.60 -1.45
C MET A 398 10.14 -2.48 -0.59
N GLU A 399 11.19 -1.92 0.00
CA GLU A 399 12.05 -2.62 0.98
C GLU A 399 11.30 -2.94 2.28
N ASP A 400 10.42 -2.04 2.75
CA ASP A 400 9.60 -2.25 3.94
C ASP A 400 8.48 -3.29 3.71
N VAL A 401 7.95 -3.39 2.48
CA VAL A 401 6.88 -4.34 2.11
C VAL A 401 7.44 -5.75 1.86
N GLY A 402 8.66 -5.88 1.32
CA GLY A 402 9.25 -7.18 0.97
C GLY A 402 9.19 -8.24 2.09
N PRO A 403 9.58 -7.93 3.34
CA PRO A 403 9.49 -8.87 4.47
C PRO A 403 8.07 -9.31 4.87
N LEU A 404 7.02 -8.68 4.32
CA LEU A 404 5.62 -8.91 4.68
C LEU A 404 4.89 -9.85 3.69
N GLU A 405 5.60 -10.80 3.07
CA GLU A 405 5.06 -11.73 2.06
C GLU A 405 3.77 -12.44 2.52
N ASP A 406 3.69 -12.80 3.80
CA ASP A 406 2.53 -13.48 4.41
C ASP A 406 1.22 -12.66 4.35
N LEU A 407 1.31 -11.34 4.15
CA LEU A 407 0.15 -10.45 4.04
C LEU A 407 -0.40 -10.33 2.60
N GLN A 408 0.29 -10.87 1.60
CA GLN A 408 -0.07 -10.75 0.18
C GLN A 408 -0.27 -9.29 -0.26
N LEU A 409 0.64 -8.39 0.16
CA LEU A 409 0.57 -6.96 -0.16
C LEU A 409 1.20 -6.60 -1.52
N ASP A 410 1.80 -7.56 -2.23
CA ASP A 410 2.50 -7.35 -3.50
C ASP A 410 1.63 -6.61 -4.54
N GLY A 411 0.42 -7.13 -4.80
CA GLY A 411 -0.53 -6.55 -5.76
C GLY A 411 -0.94 -5.12 -5.38
N PRO A 412 -1.48 -4.90 -4.16
CA PRO A 412 -1.79 -3.56 -3.66
C PRO A 412 -0.59 -2.60 -3.68
N ALA A 413 0.64 -3.08 -3.47
CA ALA A 413 1.86 -2.25 -3.46
C ALA A 413 2.21 -1.77 -4.87
N LEU A 414 2.17 -2.68 -5.85
CA LEU A 414 2.38 -2.34 -7.24
C LEU A 414 1.30 -1.38 -7.76
N GLU A 415 0.04 -1.63 -7.43
CA GLU A 415 -1.07 -0.74 -7.83
C GLU A 415 -0.96 0.63 -7.15
N GLY A 416 -0.62 0.69 -5.86
CA GLY A 416 -0.40 1.94 -5.14
C GLY A 416 0.74 2.77 -5.72
N VAL A 417 1.86 2.13 -6.09
CA VAL A 417 2.98 2.84 -6.75
C VAL A 417 2.63 3.28 -8.17
N LEU A 418 1.84 2.50 -8.90
CA LEU A 418 1.32 2.92 -10.20
C LEU A 418 0.44 4.17 -10.07
N GLN A 419 -0.43 4.23 -9.05
CA GLN A 419 -1.27 5.40 -8.78
C GLN A 419 -0.42 6.64 -8.46
N ILE A 420 0.60 6.50 -7.58
CA ILE A 420 1.53 7.60 -7.29
C ILE A 420 2.26 8.06 -8.55
N PHE A 421 2.72 7.13 -9.39
CA PHE A 421 3.40 7.47 -10.63
C PHE A 421 2.44 8.18 -11.61
N ASN A 422 1.17 7.77 -11.68
CA ASN A 422 0.16 8.47 -12.47
C ASN A 422 -0.09 9.89 -11.97
N SER A 423 -0.22 10.08 -10.66
CA SER A 423 -0.35 11.42 -10.06
C SER A 423 0.88 12.27 -10.37
N TYR A 424 2.09 11.69 -10.29
CA TYR A 424 3.32 12.39 -10.65
C TYR A 424 3.38 12.77 -12.12
N VAL A 425 3.02 11.86 -13.03
CA VAL A 425 2.94 12.16 -14.48
C VAL A 425 1.92 13.25 -14.77
N ASN A 426 0.77 13.27 -14.11
CA ASN A 426 -0.19 14.36 -14.26
C ASN A 426 0.40 15.70 -13.82
N LEU A 427 1.21 15.73 -12.75
CA LEU A 427 1.95 16.93 -12.35
C LEU A 427 2.96 17.38 -13.41
N LEU A 428 3.65 16.43 -14.04
CA LEU A 428 4.56 16.73 -15.15
C LEU A 428 3.81 17.29 -16.37
N ILE A 429 2.61 16.78 -16.68
CA ILE A 429 1.76 17.31 -17.74
C ILE A 429 1.37 18.76 -17.42
N SER A 430 0.91 19.04 -16.19
CA SER A 430 0.54 20.40 -15.77
C SER A 430 1.71 21.37 -15.68
N ALA A 431 2.95 20.88 -15.66
CA ALA A 431 4.16 21.70 -15.68
C ALA A 431 4.58 22.11 -17.11
N LEU A 432 3.97 21.52 -18.16
CA LEU A 432 4.21 21.94 -19.54
C LEU A 432 3.56 23.31 -19.81
N PRO A 433 4.20 24.21 -20.59
CA PRO A 433 3.61 25.48 -20.98
C PRO A 433 2.24 25.31 -21.65
N ASN A 434 1.34 26.27 -21.46
CA ASN A 434 -0.01 26.27 -22.04
C ASN A 434 -0.90 25.05 -21.65
N SER A 435 -0.50 24.24 -20.66
CA SER A 435 -1.31 23.12 -20.15
C SER A 435 -2.53 23.57 -19.33
N MET A 436 -2.52 24.80 -18.79
CA MET A 436 -3.51 25.27 -17.81
C MET A 436 -4.79 25.87 -18.42
N GLU A 437 -4.89 26.00 -19.74
CA GLU A 437 -6.06 26.64 -20.38
C GLU A 437 -7.31 25.75 -20.45
N ASN A 438 -7.21 24.46 -20.13
CA ASN A 438 -8.32 23.50 -20.25
C ASN A 438 -8.94 23.02 -18.92
N GLU A 439 -8.53 23.54 -17.76
CA GLU A 439 -9.06 23.12 -16.45
C GLU A 439 -10.01 24.16 -15.81
N GLU A 440 -11.09 24.54 -16.50
CA GLU A 440 -12.26 25.17 -15.85
C GLU A 440 -13.10 24.16 -15.04
N HIS A 441 -12.70 22.88 -15.00
CA HIS A 441 -13.40 21.84 -14.25
C HIS A 441 -12.44 20.92 -13.50
N LEU A 442 -11.86 21.39 -12.39
CA LEU A 442 -11.50 20.47 -11.31
C LEU A 442 -11.73 21.10 -9.93
N ASP A 443 -12.79 20.60 -9.28
CA ASP A 443 -13.18 20.88 -7.91
C ASP A 443 -11.99 20.81 -6.92
N GLY A 444 -11.83 21.87 -6.12
CA GLY A 444 -11.47 21.75 -4.70
C GLY A 444 -10.06 21.31 -4.30
N SER A 445 -9.10 21.14 -5.23
CA SER A 445 -7.69 20.97 -4.88
C SER A 445 -6.94 22.22 -5.32
N GLY A 446 -6.64 23.11 -4.37
CA GLY A 446 -6.03 24.41 -4.64
C GLY A 446 -4.86 24.29 -5.62
N SER A 447 -4.89 25.10 -6.67
CA SER A 447 -3.83 25.28 -7.63
C SER A 447 -2.54 25.63 -6.89
N LYS A 448 -1.77 24.59 -6.54
CA LYS A 448 -0.40 24.76 -6.10
C LYS A 448 0.34 25.32 -7.29
N ILE A 449 0.84 26.53 -7.14
CA ILE A 449 1.73 27.20 -8.08
C ILE A 449 2.84 26.20 -8.43
N LEU A 450 2.72 25.54 -9.59
CA LEU A 450 3.75 24.65 -10.12
C LEU A 450 4.73 25.51 -10.88
N ASN A 451 6.03 25.29 -10.69
CA ASN A 451 7.04 25.88 -11.56
C ASN A 451 6.89 25.31 -12.97
N MET A 452 6.70 26.18 -13.96
CA MET A 452 6.55 25.77 -15.35
C MET A 452 7.92 25.40 -15.97
N ALA A 453 7.91 24.42 -16.87
CA ALA A 453 9.07 24.08 -17.68
C ALA A 453 9.16 25.02 -18.90
N GLU A 454 9.74 26.20 -18.70
CA GLU A 454 9.76 27.26 -19.71
C GLU A 454 10.70 26.93 -20.88
N SER A 455 11.88 26.36 -20.62
CA SER A 455 12.86 26.01 -21.66
C SER A 455 12.63 24.63 -22.29
N GLU A 456 13.04 24.41 -23.54
CA GLU A 456 12.96 23.09 -24.18
C GLU A 456 13.75 22.02 -23.40
N SER A 457 14.85 22.40 -22.76
CA SER A 457 15.63 21.52 -21.89
C SER A 457 14.83 21.04 -20.68
N GLN A 458 14.08 21.93 -20.03
CA GLN A 458 13.24 21.57 -18.89
C GLN A 458 12.08 20.68 -19.34
N GLN A 459 11.45 20.99 -20.47
CA GLN A 459 10.33 20.19 -20.99
C GLN A 459 10.80 18.76 -21.36
N LEU A 460 11.96 18.62 -22.00
CA LEU A 460 12.58 17.33 -22.27
C LEU A 460 13.02 16.61 -20.97
N ALA A 461 13.42 17.35 -19.93
CA ALA A 461 13.74 16.77 -18.63
C ALA A 461 12.52 16.11 -17.96
N LEU A 462 11.30 16.66 -18.13
CA LEU A 462 10.06 16.03 -17.66
C LEU A 462 9.89 14.62 -18.27
N LEU A 463 10.06 14.51 -19.59
CA LEU A 463 10.00 13.25 -20.32
C LEU A 463 11.13 12.29 -19.90
N ALA A 464 12.34 12.81 -19.71
CA ALA A 464 13.50 12.03 -19.27
C ALA A 464 13.30 11.43 -17.87
N ASN A 465 12.74 12.20 -16.93
CA ASN A 465 12.35 11.75 -15.60
C ASN A 465 11.32 10.60 -15.66
N ALA A 466 10.20 10.84 -16.35
CA ALA A 466 9.09 9.88 -16.42
C ALA A 466 9.51 8.56 -17.07
N SER A 467 10.21 8.63 -18.20
CA SER A 467 10.69 7.45 -18.93
C SER A 467 11.70 6.63 -18.11
N LEU A 468 12.58 7.28 -17.33
CA LEU A 468 13.61 6.58 -16.56
C LEU A 468 13.00 5.85 -15.36
N LEU A 469 12.04 6.51 -14.70
CA LEU A 469 11.25 5.91 -13.64
C LEU A 469 10.50 4.67 -14.15
N ALA A 470 9.81 4.78 -15.28
CA ALA A 470 8.96 3.72 -15.84
C ALA A 470 9.76 2.54 -16.40
N ASP A 471 10.87 2.78 -17.11
CA ASP A 471 11.58 1.71 -17.80
C ASP A 471 12.57 0.95 -16.92
N GLU A 472 13.19 1.65 -15.95
CA GLU A 472 14.27 1.09 -15.13
C GLU A 472 13.99 1.15 -13.64
N LEU A 473 13.75 2.33 -13.06
CA LEU A 473 13.88 2.50 -11.61
C LEU A 473 12.74 1.84 -10.83
N LEU A 474 11.48 2.08 -11.22
CA LEU A 474 10.32 1.48 -10.57
C LEU A 474 10.26 -0.04 -10.81
N PRO A 475 10.48 -0.57 -12.04
CA PRO A 475 10.61 -2.01 -12.24
C PRO A 475 11.72 -2.67 -11.42
N ARG A 476 12.88 -2.02 -11.25
CA ARG A 476 13.96 -2.53 -10.40
C ARG A 476 13.58 -2.54 -8.92
N ALA A 477 12.87 -1.51 -8.44
CA ALA A 477 12.37 -1.50 -7.07
C ALA A 477 11.35 -2.63 -6.83
N ALA A 478 10.45 -2.85 -7.78
CA ALA A 478 9.45 -3.92 -7.73
C ALA A 478 10.06 -5.34 -7.69
N LEU A 479 11.26 -5.56 -8.26
CA LEU A 479 11.94 -6.86 -8.17
C LEU A 479 12.24 -7.29 -6.73
N LYS A 480 12.31 -6.34 -5.78
CA LYS A 480 12.53 -6.64 -4.35
C LYS A 480 11.31 -7.26 -3.67
N LEU A 481 10.13 -7.15 -4.27
CA LEU A 481 8.92 -7.85 -3.83
C LEU A 481 8.86 -9.30 -4.33
N LEU A 482 9.80 -9.72 -5.17
CA LEU A 482 9.87 -11.10 -5.63
C LEU A 482 10.51 -11.96 -4.52
N PRO A 483 9.96 -13.14 -4.18
CA PRO A 483 10.55 -13.98 -3.15
C PRO A 483 11.98 -14.41 -3.52
N LEU A 484 12.98 -13.73 -2.95
CA LEU A 484 14.38 -14.15 -2.95
C LEU A 484 14.57 -15.24 -1.88
N SER A 485 13.92 -16.39 -2.04
CA SER A 485 14.19 -17.53 -1.15
C SER A 485 13.94 -18.89 -1.80
N GLN A 486 14.86 -19.34 -2.65
CA GLN A 486 15.09 -20.76 -2.91
C GLN A 486 16.58 -21.13 -3.03
N ALA A 487 17.48 -20.41 -2.35
CA ALA A 487 18.90 -20.79 -2.36
C ALA A 487 19.31 -21.69 -1.17
N ASN A 488 18.57 -21.74 -0.05
CA ASN A 488 19.05 -22.40 1.18
C ASN A 488 18.04 -23.28 1.94
N ARG A 489 16.91 -23.68 1.34
CA ARG A 489 16.06 -24.73 1.95
C ARG A 489 16.37 -26.08 1.32
N VAL A 490 17.36 -26.77 1.89
CA VAL A 490 17.45 -28.23 1.78
C VAL A 490 16.21 -28.77 2.50
N ASP A 491 15.41 -29.58 1.81
CA ASP A 491 14.17 -30.22 2.28
C ASP A 491 12.90 -29.35 2.37
N ALA A 492 12.32 -29.05 1.21
CA ALA A 492 10.87 -28.97 1.07
C ALA A 492 10.46 -29.46 -0.33
N THR A 493 9.48 -30.36 -0.37
CA THR A 493 8.93 -30.96 -1.59
C THR A 493 8.42 -29.90 -2.57
N PRO A 494 8.58 -30.09 -3.89
CA PRO A 494 8.33 -29.06 -4.88
C PRO A 494 6.82 -28.91 -5.15
N LYS A 495 6.16 -28.01 -4.41
CA LYS A 495 4.91 -27.41 -4.87
C LYS A 495 5.22 -26.02 -5.44
N GLY A 496 5.05 -25.86 -6.75
CA GLY A 496 4.82 -24.55 -7.36
C GLY A 496 5.76 -24.08 -8.47
N THR A 497 6.02 -24.89 -9.51
CA THR A 497 6.54 -24.36 -10.78
C THR A 497 5.52 -23.47 -11.51
N SER A 498 4.24 -23.51 -11.12
CA SER A 498 3.15 -22.71 -11.71
C SER A 498 3.17 -21.23 -11.30
N ASP A 499 3.58 -20.89 -10.06
CA ASP A 499 3.44 -19.53 -9.52
C ASP A 499 4.54 -18.57 -10.03
N ARG A 500 5.67 -19.15 -10.44
CA ARG A 500 6.77 -18.43 -11.07
C ARG A 500 6.43 -18.01 -12.51
N GLN A 501 5.51 -18.71 -13.17
CA GLN A 501 5.02 -18.36 -14.52
C GLN A 501 3.85 -17.36 -14.49
N SER A 502 3.09 -17.25 -13.40
CA SER A 502 1.96 -16.31 -13.27
C SER A 502 2.38 -14.87 -12.90
N ARG A 503 3.46 -14.69 -12.11
CA ARG A 503 3.91 -13.35 -11.68
C ARG A 503 4.66 -12.55 -12.75
N VAL A 504 5.33 -13.23 -13.69
CA VAL A 504 6.04 -12.60 -14.82
C VAL A 504 5.10 -11.84 -15.79
N PRO A 505 3.92 -12.37 -16.19
CA PRO A 505 2.98 -11.62 -17.02
C PRO A 505 2.35 -10.43 -16.27
N GLU A 506 2.09 -10.53 -14.97
CA GLU A 506 1.62 -9.40 -14.15
C GLU A 506 2.66 -8.26 -14.11
N GLN A 507 3.94 -8.58 -13.89
CA GLN A 507 5.01 -7.57 -13.92
C GLN A 507 5.14 -6.92 -15.30
N ARG A 508 5.00 -7.69 -16.39
CA ARG A 508 4.99 -7.15 -17.76
C ARG A 508 3.78 -6.27 -18.01
N GLU A 509 2.62 -6.61 -17.46
CA GLU A 509 1.41 -5.79 -17.56
C GLU A 509 1.56 -4.49 -16.76
N TRP A 510 2.10 -4.57 -15.55
CA TRP A 510 2.38 -3.41 -14.73
C TRP A 510 3.39 -2.47 -15.40
N LYS A 511 4.47 -3.01 -15.99
CA LYS A 511 5.40 -2.21 -16.80
C LYS A 511 4.70 -1.54 -17.99
N ARG A 512 3.80 -2.24 -18.69
CA ARG A 512 2.98 -1.65 -19.76
C ARG A 512 2.09 -0.52 -19.23
N LYS A 513 1.50 -0.66 -18.03
CA LYS A 513 0.71 0.41 -17.40
C LYS A 513 1.56 1.66 -17.11
N LEU A 514 2.78 1.50 -16.58
CA LEU A 514 3.71 2.62 -16.40
C LEU A 514 4.05 3.30 -17.73
N GLN A 515 4.33 2.52 -18.77
CA GLN A 515 4.66 3.04 -20.10
C GLN A 515 3.50 3.84 -20.71
N ARG A 516 2.25 3.40 -20.55
CA ARG A 516 1.07 4.18 -20.98
C ARG A 516 0.99 5.57 -20.33
N SER A 517 1.40 5.68 -19.08
CA SER A 517 1.44 6.99 -18.40
C SER A 517 2.51 7.89 -19.01
N VAL A 518 3.68 7.34 -19.34
CA VAL A 518 4.72 8.09 -20.07
C VAL A 518 4.24 8.49 -21.47
N GLU A 519 3.51 7.61 -22.17
CA GLU A 519 2.92 7.91 -23.48
C GLU A 519 1.92 9.09 -23.40
N ARG A 520 1.11 9.18 -22.34
CA ARG A 520 0.22 10.33 -22.11
C ARG A 520 1.00 11.65 -21.99
N LEU A 521 2.11 11.65 -21.27
CA LEU A 521 2.98 12.83 -21.15
C LEU A 521 3.59 13.19 -22.51
N ARG A 522 4.09 12.20 -23.25
CA ARG A 522 4.64 12.40 -24.60
C ARG A 522 3.60 12.97 -25.56
N ASP A 523 2.38 12.46 -25.55
CA ASP A 523 1.32 12.92 -26.43
C ASP A 523 0.87 14.35 -26.06
N SER A 524 0.86 14.70 -24.75
CA SER A 524 0.62 16.08 -24.30
C SER A 524 1.71 17.03 -24.79
N PHE A 525 2.98 16.66 -24.58
CA PHE A 525 4.15 17.40 -25.06
C PHE A 525 4.06 17.63 -26.57
N CYS A 526 3.80 16.57 -27.35
CA CYS A 526 3.78 16.69 -28.81
C CYS A 526 2.64 17.59 -29.29
N ARG A 527 1.48 17.48 -28.65
CA ARG A 527 0.31 18.32 -28.94
C ARG A 527 0.60 19.79 -28.64
N GLN A 528 1.19 20.11 -27.48
CA GLN A 528 1.50 21.49 -27.10
C GLN A 528 2.50 22.12 -28.07
N HIS A 529 3.59 21.42 -28.38
CA HIS A 529 4.56 21.92 -29.37
C HIS A 529 3.97 22.07 -30.77
N ALA A 530 3.02 21.22 -31.17
CA ALA A 530 2.31 21.37 -32.43
C ALA A 530 1.37 22.58 -32.41
N LEU A 531 0.62 22.79 -31.32
CA LEU A 531 -0.26 23.96 -31.17
C LEU A 531 0.56 25.26 -31.17
N ASP A 532 1.66 25.33 -30.43
CA ASP A 532 2.54 26.50 -30.38
C ASP A 532 3.21 26.79 -31.75
N LEU A 533 3.33 25.79 -32.62
CA LEU A 533 3.85 25.96 -33.97
C LEU A 533 2.75 26.44 -34.94
N ILE A 534 1.55 25.86 -34.85
CA ILE A 534 0.46 26.05 -35.81
C ILE A 534 -0.35 27.31 -35.51
N PHE A 535 -0.47 27.69 -34.23
CA PHE A 535 -1.23 28.86 -33.80
C PHE A 535 -0.30 29.95 -33.29
N THR A 536 -0.69 31.20 -33.53
CA THR A 536 -0.06 32.35 -32.88
C THR A 536 -0.56 32.50 -31.45
N VAL A 537 0.11 33.34 -30.66
CA VAL A 537 -0.33 33.70 -29.30
C VAL A 537 -1.72 34.34 -29.30
N ASP A 538 -2.11 35.00 -30.40
CA ASP A 538 -3.41 35.65 -30.58
C ASP A 538 -4.51 34.68 -31.07
N GLY A 539 -4.16 33.40 -31.32
CA GLY A 539 -5.07 32.36 -31.79
C GLY A 539 -5.22 32.25 -33.30
N ASP A 540 -4.51 33.07 -34.07
CA ASP A 540 -4.53 32.99 -35.54
C ASP A 540 -3.79 31.75 -36.04
N ILE A 541 -4.30 31.13 -37.11
CA ILE A 541 -3.74 29.94 -37.72
C ILE A 541 -2.57 30.33 -38.65
N ARG A 542 -1.36 29.89 -38.30
CA ARG A 542 -0.14 30.07 -39.10
C ARG A 542 -0.06 29.11 -40.27
N LEU A 543 -0.60 27.89 -40.13
CA LEU A 543 -0.66 26.89 -41.21
C LEU A 543 -2.04 26.93 -41.88
N ASN A 544 -2.21 27.83 -42.85
CA ASN A 544 -3.48 28.01 -43.56
C ASN A 544 -3.31 27.86 -45.08
N ALA A 545 -4.40 27.76 -45.82
CA ALA A 545 -4.37 27.55 -47.27
C ALA A 545 -3.80 28.76 -48.03
N GLU A 546 -3.93 29.96 -47.49
CA GLU A 546 -3.46 31.21 -48.11
C GLU A 546 -1.96 31.21 -48.43
N ILE A 547 -1.15 30.45 -47.65
CA ILE A 547 0.28 30.23 -47.94
C ILE A 547 0.48 29.75 -49.38
N TYR A 548 -0.39 28.86 -49.85
CA TYR A 548 -0.28 28.25 -51.17
C TYR A 548 -1.14 28.98 -52.21
N LEU A 549 -2.34 29.45 -51.83
CA LEU A 549 -3.27 30.12 -52.76
C LEU A 549 -2.77 31.48 -53.25
N SER A 550 -1.97 32.20 -52.43
CA SER A 550 -1.47 33.54 -52.77
C SER A 550 -0.25 33.53 -53.72
N MET A 551 0.37 32.37 -53.96
CA MET A 551 1.61 32.23 -54.74
C MET A 551 1.43 32.63 -56.20
N ASP A 552 0.34 32.18 -56.84
CA ASP A 552 0.07 32.43 -58.25
C ASP A 552 -0.43 33.86 -58.55
N GLY A 553 -0.70 34.66 -57.52
CA GLY A 553 -1.11 36.06 -57.63
C GLY A 553 0.04 37.06 -57.71
N GLN A 554 1.29 36.61 -57.51
CA GLN A 554 2.47 37.48 -57.49
C GLN A 554 3.07 37.65 -58.90
N THR A 555 3.59 38.84 -59.21
CA THR A 555 4.15 39.17 -60.54
C THR A 555 5.58 38.73 -60.76
N GLU A 556 6.30 38.34 -59.70
CA GLU A 556 7.69 37.88 -59.74
C GLU A 556 7.74 36.37 -59.47
N GLU A 557 8.71 35.67 -60.08
CA GLU A 557 8.92 34.25 -59.78
C GLU A 557 9.35 34.08 -58.31
N PRO A 558 8.75 33.15 -57.56
CA PRO A 558 9.08 32.96 -56.16
C PRO A 558 10.49 32.37 -56.00
N GLU A 559 11.22 32.86 -54.99
CA GLU A 559 12.45 32.20 -54.56
C GLU A 559 12.10 30.87 -53.86
N TRP A 560 12.43 29.76 -54.50
CA TRP A 560 12.08 28.43 -54.01
C TRP A 560 12.78 28.09 -52.70
N PHE A 561 12.00 27.99 -51.64
CA PHE A 561 12.45 27.61 -50.30
C PHE A 561 11.27 27.00 -49.52
N PRO A 562 11.51 26.06 -48.58
CA PRO A 562 10.43 25.52 -47.75
C PRO A 562 9.70 26.63 -46.99
N SER A 563 8.38 26.51 -46.80
CA SER A 563 7.58 27.53 -46.12
C SER A 563 8.07 27.74 -44.68
N PRO A 564 8.01 28.97 -44.14
CA PRO A 564 8.59 29.33 -42.83
C PRO A 564 8.18 28.40 -41.67
N ILE A 565 6.96 27.88 -41.68
CA ILE A 565 6.47 26.98 -40.63
C ILE A 565 7.20 25.63 -40.61
N PHE A 566 7.55 25.08 -41.78
CA PHE A 566 8.31 23.83 -41.87
C PHE A 566 9.80 24.05 -41.57
N GLN A 567 10.34 25.24 -41.88
CA GLN A 567 11.67 25.64 -41.42
C GLN A 567 11.73 25.66 -39.88
N GLU A 568 10.76 26.30 -39.23
CA GLU A 568 10.68 26.35 -37.76
C GLU A 568 10.50 24.96 -37.15
N LEU A 569 9.70 24.09 -37.79
CA LEU A 569 9.57 22.69 -37.37
C LEU A 569 10.92 21.97 -37.41
N PHE A 570 11.68 22.13 -38.50
CA PHE A 570 13.01 21.55 -38.66
C PHE A 570 14.00 22.06 -37.59
N GLU A 571 14.02 23.38 -37.36
CA GLU A 571 14.87 23.99 -36.34
C GLU A 571 14.53 23.48 -34.93
N LYS A 572 13.24 23.45 -34.57
CA LYS A 572 12.76 22.93 -33.29
C LYS A 572 13.13 21.46 -33.11
N LEU A 573 12.90 20.61 -34.11
CA LEU A 573 13.26 19.19 -34.05
C LEU A 573 14.77 18.98 -33.93
N THR A 574 15.58 19.79 -34.61
CA THR A 574 17.05 19.75 -34.56
C THR A 574 17.56 20.15 -33.18
N MET A 575 16.98 21.20 -32.59
CA MET A 575 17.27 21.63 -31.22
C MET A 575 16.90 20.55 -30.21
N MET A 576 15.69 20.00 -30.29
CA MET A 576 15.24 18.90 -29.43
C MET A 576 16.14 17.67 -29.57
N ALA A 577 16.52 17.29 -30.79
CA ALA A 577 17.42 16.17 -31.05
C ALA A 577 18.78 16.37 -30.37
N THR A 578 19.33 17.60 -30.44
CA THR A 578 20.59 17.96 -29.79
C THR A 578 20.50 17.80 -28.27
N ILE A 579 19.48 18.39 -27.63
CA ILE A 579 19.27 18.27 -26.18
C ILE A 579 19.02 16.81 -25.77
N ALA A 580 18.28 16.06 -26.58
CA ALA A 580 17.91 14.68 -26.29
C ALA A 580 19.13 13.73 -26.22
N THR A 581 20.23 14.04 -26.92
CA THR A 581 21.46 13.23 -26.84
C THR A 581 22.02 13.15 -25.42
N ASP A 582 21.92 14.24 -24.65
CA ASP A 582 22.40 14.30 -23.27
C ASP A 582 21.36 13.81 -22.25
N MET A 583 20.06 13.97 -22.55
CA MET A 583 18.96 13.65 -21.63
C MET A 583 18.58 12.16 -21.65
N PHE A 584 18.75 11.49 -22.80
CA PHE A 584 18.33 10.10 -23.02
C PHE A 584 19.52 9.15 -23.27
N VAL A 585 20.67 9.37 -22.63
CA VAL A 585 21.83 8.47 -22.72
C VAL A 585 21.42 7.03 -22.39
N GLY A 586 21.67 6.09 -23.32
CA GLY A 586 21.28 4.67 -23.20
C GLY A 586 19.80 4.40 -23.49
N ARG A 587 19.03 5.42 -23.90
CA ARG A 587 17.60 5.38 -24.21
C ARG A 587 17.29 6.15 -25.50
N GLU A 588 18.19 6.08 -26.48
CA GLU A 588 18.14 6.82 -27.75
C GLU A 588 16.87 6.51 -28.56
N ARG A 589 16.33 5.31 -28.39
CA ARG A 589 15.05 4.91 -28.98
C ARG A 589 13.89 5.79 -28.52
N PHE A 590 13.88 6.23 -27.26
CA PHE A 590 12.84 7.12 -26.74
C PHE A 590 12.89 8.48 -27.45
N ALA A 591 14.09 9.05 -27.59
CA ALA A 591 14.30 10.31 -28.32
C ALA A 591 13.86 10.20 -29.79
N THR A 592 14.21 9.10 -30.47
CA THR A 592 13.80 8.87 -31.87
C THR A 592 12.28 8.80 -32.00
N LEU A 593 11.61 8.08 -31.09
CA LEU A 593 10.15 7.96 -31.08
C LEU A 593 9.46 9.29 -30.71
N LEU A 594 10.09 10.13 -29.90
CA LEU A 594 9.60 11.48 -29.59
C LEU A 594 9.62 12.37 -30.84
N LEU A 595 10.75 12.43 -31.55
CA LEU A 595 10.88 13.23 -32.77
C LEU A 595 9.94 12.73 -33.88
N MET A 596 9.81 11.42 -34.02
CA MET A 596 8.85 10.78 -34.93
C MET A 596 7.43 11.24 -34.59
N ARG A 597 7.03 11.15 -33.32
CA ARG A 597 5.69 11.51 -32.86
C ARG A 597 5.42 13.01 -33.01
N GLN A 598 6.40 13.87 -32.74
CA GLN A 598 6.28 15.32 -32.94
C GLN A 598 6.02 15.64 -34.41
N THR A 599 6.82 15.09 -35.31
CA THR A 599 6.70 15.31 -36.75
C THR A 599 5.33 14.81 -37.26
N GLU A 600 4.94 13.59 -36.87
CA GLU A 600 3.63 13.04 -37.20
C GLU A 600 2.47 13.90 -36.69
N THR A 601 2.57 14.47 -35.50
CA THR A 601 1.49 15.27 -34.90
C THR A 601 1.20 16.52 -35.74
N VAL A 602 2.24 17.18 -36.26
CA VAL A 602 2.09 18.38 -37.11
C VAL A 602 1.53 18.00 -38.50
N ILE A 603 2.07 16.96 -39.13
CA ILE A 603 1.65 16.57 -40.48
C ILE A 603 0.24 15.97 -40.50
N LEU A 604 -0.14 15.21 -39.47
CA LEU A 604 -1.52 14.73 -39.34
C LEU A 604 -2.51 15.88 -39.14
N TRP A 605 -2.12 16.95 -38.45
CA TRP A 605 -2.97 18.13 -38.32
C TRP A 605 -3.29 18.72 -39.71
N LEU A 606 -2.27 18.90 -40.56
CA LEU A 606 -2.46 19.38 -41.95
C LEU A 606 -3.32 18.41 -42.79
N SER A 607 -3.07 17.10 -42.67
CA SER A 607 -3.84 16.07 -43.38
C SER A 607 -5.32 16.10 -43.01
N ASP A 608 -5.62 16.28 -41.73
CA ASP A 608 -6.97 16.13 -41.18
C ASP A 608 -7.71 17.47 -41.03
N ASP A 609 -7.07 18.62 -41.33
CA ASP A 609 -7.70 19.94 -41.24
C ASP A 609 -8.70 20.17 -42.38
N GLN A 610 -9.98 19.97 -42.07
CA GLN A 610 -11.06 20.18 -43.01
C GLN A 610 -11.16 21.62 -43.51
N SER A 611 -10.85 22.62 -42.67
CA SER A 611 -10.96 24.03 -43.06
C SER A 611 -9.93 24.40 -44.12
N PHE A 612 -8.68 23.97 -43.93
CA PHE A 612 -7.60 24.11 -44.90
C PHE A 612 -7.97 23.49 -46.26
N TRP A 613 -8.48 22.26 -46.27
CA TRP A 613 -8.79 21.57 -47.53
C TRP A 613 -10.07 22.06 -48.21
N GLU A 614 -11.07 22.53 -47.46
CA GLU A 614 -12.26 23.16 -48.03
C GLU A 614 -11.90 24.44 -48.80
N GLU A 615 -10.98 25.25 -48.29
CA GLU A 615 -10.48 26.43 -48.99
C GLU A 615 -9.72 26.07 -50.27
N ILE A 616 -8.90 25.02 -50.25
CA ILE A 616 -8.14 24.57 -51.44
C ILE A 616 -9.04 23.96 -52.53
N GLU A 617 -10.00 23.12 -52.14
CA GLU A 617 -10.82 22.33 -53.08
C GLU A 617 -12.06 23.07 -53.57
N GLN A 618 -12.66 23.90 -52.71
CA GLN A 618 -13.97 24.52 -52.93
C GLN A 618 -13.96 26.05 -52.73
N GLY A 619 -12.81 26.61 -52.37
CA GLY A 619 -12.65 28.05 -52.15
C GLY A 619 -12.81 28.90 -53.42
N PRO A 620 -12.91 30.23 -53.24
CA PRO A 620 -13.09 31.17 -54.36
C PRO A 620 -11.85 31.28 -55.25
N THR A 621 -10.67 31.01 -54.70
CA THR A 621 -9.37 31.00 -55.38
C THR A 621 -8.87 29.56 -55.43
N PRO A 622 -8.81 28.93 -56.62
CA PRO A 622 -8.30 27.57 -56.74
C PRO A 622 -6.78 27.53 -56.54
N LEU A 623 -6.26 26.38 -56.11
CA LEU A 623 -4.82 26.13 -56.04
C LEU A 623 -4.20 26.19 -57.45
N GLY A 624 -3.20 27.05 -57.62
CA GLY A 624 -2.49 27.21 -58.89
C GLY A 624 -1.18 26.40 -58.96
N PRO A 625 -0.49 26.46 -60.13
CA PRO A 625 0.76 25.75 -60.36
C PRO A 625 1.87 26.04 -59.34
N LEU A 626 2.08 27.31 -58.97
CA LEU A 626 3.14 27.68 -58.03
C LEU A 626 2.79 27.24 -56.60
N GLY A 627 1.52 27.36 -56.21
CA GLY A 627 1.03 26.84 -54.93
C GLY A 627 1.22 25.32 -54.80
N LEU A 628 0.95 24.56 -55.87
CA LEU A 628 1.17 23.11 -55.90
C LEU A 628 2.65 22.74 -55.75
N GLN A 629 3.54 23.44 -56.48
CA GLN A 629 4.98 23.23 -56.35
C GLN A 629 5.47 23.53 -54.92
N GLN A 630 4.98 24.60 -54.29
CA GLN A 630 5.35 24.93 -52.91
C GLN A 630 4.88 23.88 -51.90
N LEU A 631 3.64 23.40 -52.01
CA LEU A 631 3.12 22.34 -51.13
C LEU A 631 3.90 21.04 -51.30
N TYR A 632 4.24 20.67 -52.54
CA TYR A 632 5.10 19.51 -52.81
C TYR A 632 6.47 19.70 -52.17
N LEU A 633 7.11 20.86 -52.38
CA LEU A 633 8.43 21.18 -51.80
C LEU A 633 8.42 21.07 -50.27
N ASP A 634 7.37 21.58 -49.61
CA ASP A 634 7.22 21.52 -48.16
C ASP A 634 7.10 20.09 -47.65
N MET A 635 6.31 19.26 -48.34
CA MET A 635 6.14 17.86 -48.02
C MET A 635 7.42 17.04 -48.25
N GLU A 636 8.14 17.30 -49.34
CA GLU A 636 9.41 16.65 -49.65
C GLU A 636 10.50 17.07 -48.65
N PHE A 637 10.53 18.34 -48.25
CA PHE A 637 11.42 18.84 -47.21
C PHE A 637 11.22 18.08 -45.89
N VAL A 638 9.97 17.82 -45.49
CA VAL A 638 9.64 17.02 -44.30
C VAL A 638 10.13 15.57 -44.42
N ILE A 639 9.95 14.94 -45.58
CA ILE A 639 10.47 13.58 -45.83
C ILE A 639 11.98 13.56 -45.65
N ILE A 640 12.70 14.51 -46.25
CA ILE A 640 14.16 14.52 -46.29
C ILE A 640 14.73 14.75 -44.90
N PHE A 641 14.32 15.79 -44.18
CA PHE A 641 14.89 16.03 -42.85
C PHE A 641 14.53 14.90 -41.86
N ALA A 642 13.33 14.30 -41.97
CA ALA A 642 12.93 13.20 -41.10
C ALA A 642 13.70 11.92 -41.42
N SER A 643 14.06 11.71 -42.69
CA SER A 643 14.90 10.60 -43.12
C SER A 643 16.35 10.75 -42.62
N GLU A 644 16.94 11.96 -42.73
CA GLU A 644 18.28 12.25 -42.22
C GLU A 644 18.37 12.08 -40.70
N GLY A 645 17.34 12.56 -39.99
CA GLY A 645 17.20 12.40 -38.54
C GLY A 645 16.81 10.99 -38.08
N ARG A 646 16.51 10.05 -39.01
CA ARG A 646 16.09 8.67 -38.74
C ARG A 646 14.79 8.53 -37.95
N TYR A 647 13.88 9.48 -38.10
CA TYR A 647 12.55 9.44 -37.46
C TYR A 647 11.39 9.47 -38.47
N LEU A 648 11.67 9.32 -39.77
CA LEU A 648 10.65 9.07 -40.79
C LEU A 648 9.99 7.70 -40.58
N SER A 649 8.69 7.70 -40.30
CA SER A 649 7.88 6.48 -40.17
C SER A 649 7.20 6.14 -41.50
N ARG A 650 6.80 4.87 -41.68
CA ARG A 650 5.99 4.46 -42.84
C ARG A 650 4.63 5.15 -42.87
N ASN A 651 4.07 5.43 -41.70
CA ASN A 651 2.78 6.12 -41.59
C ASN A 651 2.94 7.57 -42.04
N LEU A 652 3.94 8.27 -41.52
CA LEU A 652 4.26 9.64 -41.91
C LEU A 652 4.47 9.75 -43.42
N GLN A 653 5.27 8.85 -44.00
CA GLN A 653 5.50 8.83 -45.45
C GLN A 653 4.20 8.62 -46.24
N GLN A 654 3.27 7.77 -45.77
CA GLN A 654 1.99 7.57 -46.44
C GLN A 654 1.08 8.79 -46.33
N VAL A 655 1.01 9.43 -45.16
CA VAL A 655 0.21 10.64 -44.94
C VAL A 655 0.71 11.75 -45.86
N ILE A 656 2.03 11.95 -45.96
CA ILE A 656 2.62 12.95 -46.85
C ILE A 656 2.25 12.67 -48.32
N LYS A 657 2.33 11.42 -48.77
CA LYS A 657 1.90 11.04 -50.13
C LYS A 657 0.43 11.37 -50.37
N ASN A 658 -0.44 11.07 -49.42
CA ASN A 658 -1.87 11.39 -49.54
C ASN A 658 -2.10 12.90 -49.62
N ILE A 659 -1.35 13.71 -48.88
CA ILE A 659 -1.40 15.18 -48.96
C ILE A 659 -1.01 15.67 -50.37
N ILE A 660 0.09 15.15 -50.92
CA ILE A 660 0.56 15.51 -52.27
C ILE A 660 -0.46 15.07 -53.33
N GLU A 661 -0.96 13.82 -53.27
CA GLU A 661 -1.97 13.30 -54.19
C GLU A 661 -3.24 14.15 -54.16
N ARG A 662 -3.70 14.53 -52.97
CA ARG A 662 -4.89 15.39 -52.78
C ARG A 662 -4.70 16.78 -53.38
N ALA A 663 -3.50 17.37 -53.23
CA ALA A 663 -3.18 18.65 -53.86
C ALA A 663 -3.11 18.57 -55.39
N ILE A 664 -2.55 17.48 -55.94
CA ILE A 664 -2.54 17.21 -57.38
C ILE A 664 -3.96 17.11 -57.94
N ASP A 665 -4.84 16.37 -57.25
CA ASP A 665 -6.25 16.23 -57.63
C ASP A 665 -7.00 17.57 -57.59
N ALA A 666 -6.71 18.43 -56.60
CA ALA A 666 -7.29 19.77 -56.51
C ALA A 666 -6.91 20.65 -57.71
N VAL A 667 -5.65 20.62 -58.16
CA VAL A 667 -5.23 21.34 -59.37
C VAL A 667 -5.84 20.72 -60.62
N ALA A 668 -5.89 19.38 -60.73
CA ALA A 668 -6.49 18.70 -61.88
C ALA A 668 -7.97 19.08 -62.06
N ALA A 669 -8.70 19.30 -60.98
CA ALA A 669 -10.09 19.73 -61.00
C ALA A 669 -10.31 21.10 -61.66
N THR A 670 -9.27 21.95 -61.73
CA THR A 670 -9.31 23.26 -62.41
C THR A 670 -9.16 23.16 -63.94
N GLY A 671 -8.82 21.97 -64.46
CA GLY A 671 -8.56 21.74 -65.88
C GLY A 671 -7.09 21.95 -66.31
N ILE A 672 -6.19 22.25 -65.37
CA ILE A 672 -4.74 22.27 -65.58
C ILE A 672 -4.23 20.83 -65.48
N ASP A 673 -3.32 20.42 -66.38
CA ASP A 673 -2.60 19.16 -66.25
C ASP A 673 -1.49 19.31 -65.19
N PRO A 674 -1.62 18.71 -63.99
CA PRO A 674 -0.67 18.94 -62.89
C PRO A 674 0.75 18.47 -63.24
N TYR A 675 0.89 17.41 -64.04
CA TYR A 675 2.20 16.88 -64.42
C TYR A 675 2.91 17.75 -65.46
N SER A 676 2.18 18.63 -66.15
CA SER A 676 2.78 19.60 -67.07
C SER A 676 3.44 20.78 -66.34
N VAL A 677 3.05 21.01 -65.08
CA VAL A 677 3.54 22.12 -64.25
C VAL A 677 4.51 21.66 -63.17
N LEU A 678 4.60 20.38 -62.85
CA LEU A 678 5.56 19.87 -61.87
C LEU A 678 6.97 19.74 -62.48
N PRO A 679 8.03 20.21 -61.77
CA PRO A 679 9.42 19.88 -62.08
C PRO A 679 9.70 18.37 -61.97
N GLU A 680 10.90 17.95 -62.39
CA GLU A 680 11.38 16.57 -62.16
C GLU A 680 11.45 16.27 -60.65
N ASP A 681 11.12 15.04 -60.24
CA ASP A 681 11.05 14.66 -58.81
C ASP A 681 12.37 14.95 -58.06
N ASP A 682 13.52 14.79 -58.72
CA ASP A 682 14.84 15.06 -58.13
C ASP A 682 15.04 16.54 -57.78
N TRP A 683 14.34 17.46 -58.47
CA TRP A 683 14.43 18.89 -58.22
C TRP A 683 13.98 19.27 -56.81
N PHE A 684 12.83 18.75 -56.35
CA PHE A 684 12.33 19.02 -55.01
C PHE A 684 13.31 18.53 -53.94
N ALA A 685 13.91 17.36 -54.16
CA ALA A 685 14.89 16.79 -53.26
C ALA A 685 16.19 17.62 -53.19
N GLU A 686 16.66 18.13 -54.34
CA GLU A 686 17.83 19.02 -54.39
C GLU A 686 17.58 20.34 -53.66
N VAL A 687 16.44 20.99 -53.91
CA VAL A 687 16.07 22.25 -53.24
C VAL A 687 15.93 22.06 -51.74
N ALA A 688 15.24 21.00 -51.30
CA ALA A 688 15.12 20.68 -49.88
C ALA A 688 16.47 20.41 -49.21
N GLN A 689 17.40 19.69 -49.86
CA GLN A 689 18.75 19.47 -49.34
C GLN A 689 19.57 20.76 -49.26
N ILE A 690 19.41 21.68 -50.22
CA ILE A 690 20.03 23.01 -50.17
C ILE A 690 19.48 23.77 -48.96
N ALA A 691 18.16 23.77 -48.75
CA ALA A 691 17.52 24.40 -47.60
C ALA A 691 18.06 23.87 -46.27
N ILE A 692 18.16 22.54 -46.09
CA ILE A 692 18.75 21.94 -44.88
C ILE A 692 20.20 22.41 -44.67
N LYS A 693 21.04 22.45 -45.72
CA LYS A 693 22.43 22.92 -45.62
C LYS A 693 22.51 24.40 -45.23
N MET A 694 21.59 25.22 -45.74
CA MET A 694 21.50 26.64 -45.40
C MET A 694 21.07 26.84 -43.95
N LEU A 695 19.97 26.18 -43.51
CA LEU A 695 19.44 26.26 -42.15
C LEU A 695 20.41 25.71 -41.10
N THR A 696 21.25 24.75 -41.46
CA THR A 696 22.30 24.20 -40.56
C THR A 696 23.62 24.98 -40.59
N GLY A 697 23.71 26.08 -41.34
CA GLY A 697 24.92 26.92 -41.44
C GLY A 697 26.10 26.26 -42.17
N LYS A 698 25.85 25.19 -42.95
CA LYS A 698 26.86 24.45 -43.73
C LYS A 698 26.97 24.95 -45.18
N GLY A 699 26.24 26.01 -45.54
CA GLY A 699 26.24 26.60 -46.88
C GLY A 699 27.47 27.46 -47.18
N ASN A 700 28.60 26.85 -47.53
CA ASN A 700 29.66 27.55 -48.27
C ASN A 700 29.51 27.21 -49.75
N PHE A 701 28.90 28.11 -50.53
CA PHE A 701 28.95 28.04 -51.99
C PHE A 701 30.16 28.82 -52.49
N SER A 702 31.20 28.11 -52.92
CA SER A 702 32.19 28.66 -53.85
C SER A 702 31.48 28.94 -55.17
N SER A 703 31.42 30.21 -55.57
CA SER A 703 30.98 30.65 -56.90
C SER A 703 31.56 29.74 -57.98
N MET A 704 30.67 29.05 -58.67
CA MET A 704 30.96 28.40 -59.94
C MET A 704 30.07 29.09 -60.97
N ASP A 705 30.36 30.37 -61.21
CA ASP A 705 29.84 31.09 -62.38
C ASP A 705 30.49 30.48 -63.62
N GLY A 706 29.68 29.75 -64.38
CA GLY A 706 30.00 29.30 -65.72
C GLY A 706 29.86 30.47 -66.69
N ASP A 707 30.99 30.86 -67.27
CA ASP A 707 31.16 31.79 -68.37
C ASP A 707 30.08 31.68 -69.47
N VAL A 708 29.40 32.80 -69.77
CA VAL A 708 28.91 33.09 -71.12
C VAL A 708 29.36 34.49 -71.53
N LEU A 709 30.22 34.50 -72.54
CA LEU A 709 30.85 35.63 -73.21
C LEU A 709 29.85 36.60 -73.86
N SER A 710 30.06 37.91 -73.70
CA SER A 710 30.28 38.85 -74.83
C SER A 710 30.62 40.29 -74.39
N PRO A 711 31.31 41.08 -75.24
CA PRO A 711 32.30 42.08 -74.82
C PRO A 711 31.83 43.53 -74.99
N THR A 712 32.52 44.49 -74.35
CA THR A 712 33.23 45.65 -74.96
C THR A 712 33.44 46.80 -73.96
N ALA A 713 34.71 47.26 -73.85
CA ALA A 713 35.21 48.57 -73.39
C ALA A 713 34.94 49.02 -71.93
N ALA A 714 35.89 49.54 -71.14
CA ALA A 714 37.27 49.95 -71.40
C ALA A 714 38.05 50.06 -70.06
N ALA A 715 39.35 49.79 -70.18
CA ALA A 715 40.51 50.17 -69.36
C ALA A 715 40.33 51.14 -68.17
N SER A 716 40.93 50.82 -67.03
CA SER A 716 42.26 51.37 -66.66
C SER A 716 42.78 50.91 -65.30
N ALA A 717 44.11 50.77 -65.26
CA ALA A 717 45.04 50.78 -64.11
C ALA A 717 45.35 49.45 -63.39
N ALA A 718 46.62 49.09 -63.54
CA ALA A 718 47.36 47.94 -63.02
C ALA A 718 47.84 48.16 -61.55
N PRO A 719 48.44 47.13 -60.90
CA PRO A 719 48.46 46.93 -59.46
C PRO A 719 49.76 47.37 -58.79
N ILE A 720 49.76 47.43 -57.44
CA ILE A 720 50.99 47.44 -56.64
C ILE A 720 50.97 46.29 -55.63
N VAL A 721 52.11 45.61 -55.58
CA VAL A 721 52.47 44.36 -54.92
C VAL A 721 53.22 44.65 -53.61
N SER A 722 53.22 43.67 -52.69
CA SER A 722 54.19 43.46 -51.59
C SER A 722 54.02 44.37 -50.37
N GLN A 723 54.20 43.97 -49.11
CA GLN A 723 54.96 42.93 -48.40
C GLN A 723 54.23 42.76 -47.04
N GLY A 724 54.06 41.58 -46.43
CA GLY A 724 55.13 40.75 -45.89
C GLY A 724 55.71 41.36 -44.61
N SER A 725 55.39 40.82 -43.42
CA SER A 725 56.32 40.55 -42.30
C SER A 725 55.62 40.36 -40.94
N ASN A 726 55.88 39.18 -40.35
CA ASN A 726 56.30 38.94 -38.95
C ASN A 726 55.33 39.25 -37.79
N GLN A 727 54.85 38.21 -37.08
CA GLN A 727 55.48 37.45 -35.99
C GLN A 727 55.16 38.04 -34.62
N GLY A 728 54.73 37.17 -33.69
CA GLY A 728 55.07 37.35 -32.27
C GLY A 728 54.05 36.82 -31.28
N LEU A 729 54.25 35.56 -30.88
CA LEU A 729 53.80 34.85 -29.67
C LEU A 729 52.36 34.31 -29.61
#